data_AF-A0A6G2JCM9-F1
#
_entry.id   AF-A0A6G2JCM9-F1
#
_cell.length_a   1.000
_cell.length_b   1.000
_cell.length_c   1.000
_cell.angle_alpha   90.00
_cell.angle_beta   90.00
_cell.angle_gamma   90.00
#
_symmetry.space_group_name_H-M   'P 1'
#
loop_
_entity.id
_entity.type
_entity.pdbx_description
1 polymer ?
#
loop_
_entity_poly.entity_id
_entity_poly.type
_entity_poly.pdbx_seq_one_letter_code
_entity_poly.pdbx_strand_id
1 'polypeptide(L)'
;MTAFLPGDPDADSLLDGFLAYTAEVGLELYEAQEDAVLEIFGGNHVIITTPTGSGKSLVGLAAHFEAVARSQRSYYTAPVKALVSEKFFALCDELGAANVGMVTGDGAVNPDAPVVCCTQEILANLALRNGADAPIDSIVMDEFHFYADRDRGWAWQVPLLELTRAQMVLMSATLGPTQRFADDLRRRSGREVATVTGAERPVPLTFTYRETTLHQSLEELLELRRVPAYIVHFTQKAATERAQAFTSLNVLSKDEKAQVAAEIVDFRFDSPFGRDIQRFVKAGIGVHHAGMLPKYRLLVERLAGAGLLKLICGTDTLGVGVNVPIRTVVFTQLCKYDGRDTRVLSVRDFQQIAGRAGRRGFDHEGFVWCQAPEHEVEYALALEKAREKFGDDPAKLRKVRRPSPPKRGYAPWNADTFDRLASGQPELLRSQFDVSHSMLMNVLDRPGDGCAAMRRLLTDNHETRAANRTHIRRAIAIYRSLVETQVVERLDEPDELDRLVRVNVDLQAEFDLTQPLSPFALDAIEFLDPDEPTYPLDVLSVLEATLENPTVVLERQRDMARTDLLAEMKAEGVEYEERMERLEEVEWPKPLRDWLYDSFNAWSTRHPWLRNDNVRPKSVARDMNERAMTFREYVNHYGIKGSEGVLLRYLSDAYKALVRNVPEDRRTDDIVELTRWLGELVRDTDSSLIDEWERLEQLSKEEEADQVGAR
;
A
#
# COMPACT_ATOMS: atom_id res chain seq x y z
N MET A 1 -22.69 17.98 -6.63
CA MET A 1 -23.26 17.87 -5.27
C MET A 1 -23.46 19.21 -4.54
N THR A 2 -22.60 20.22 -4.74
CA THR A 2 -22.67 21.52 -4.03
C THR A 2 -23.98 22.28 -4.17
N ALA A 3 -24.73 22.09 -5.26
CA ALA A 3 -26.06 22.68 -5.45
C ALA A 3 -27.12 22.21 -4.44
N PHE A 4 -26.87 21.10 -3.73
CA PHE A 4 -27.78 20.52 -2.75
C PHE A 4 -27.39 20.87 -1.30
N LEU A 5 -26.33 21.65 -1.09
CA LEU A 5 -25.92 22.09 0.25
C LEU A 5 -27.00 23.02 0.85
N PRO A 6 -27.45 22.76 2.09
CA PRO A 6 -28.41 23.64 2.75
C PRO A 6 -27.77 24.99 3.08
N GLY A 7 -28.58 26.06 3.07
CA GLY A 7 -28.13 27.40 3.48
C GLY A 7 -27.92 27.54 4.99
N ASP A 8 -28.64 26.76 5.80
CA ASP A 8 -28.47 26.65 7.25
C ASP A 8 -28.33 25.16 7.60
N PRO A 9 -27.11 24.66 7.87
CA PRO A 9 -26.85 23.23 8.00
C PRO A 9 -27.19 22.71 9.40
N ASP A 10 -28.43 22.35 9.64
CA ASP A 10 -28.84 21.48 10.75
C ASP A 10 -28.94 20.01 10.28
N ALA A 11 -29.17 19.07 11.20
CA ALA A 11 -29.18 17.64 10.87
C ALA A 11 -30.27 17.27 9.84
N ASP A 12 -31.45 17.87 9.96
CA ASP A 12 -32.60 17.58 9.09
C ASP A 12 -32.38 18.15 7.68
N SER A 13 -31.92 19.39 7.57
CA SER A 13 -31.62 20.03 6.29
C SER A 13 -30.41 19.40 5.57
N LEU A 14 -29.42 18.91 6.31
CA LEU A 14 -28.32 18.11 5.75
C LEU A 14 -28.83 16.79 5.17
N LEU A 15 -29.71 16.11 5.91
CA LEU A 15 -30.32 14.86 5.44
C LEU A 15 -31.16 15.08 4.18
N ASP A 16 -32.05 16.07 4.19
CA ASP A 16 -32.91 16.40 3.05
C ASP A 16 -32.08 16.75 1.80
N GLY A 17 -31.04 17.59 1.96
CA GLY A 17 -30.13 17.94 0.87
C GLY A 17 -29.37 16.74 0.32
N PHE A 18 -28.86 15.88 1.22
CA PHE A 18 -28.14 14.68 0.82
C PHE A 18 -29.04 13.65 0.13
N LEU A 19 -30.26 13.43 0.63
CA LEU A 19 -31.24 12.54 0.01
C LEU A 19 -31.66 13.05 -1.37
N ALA A 20 -31.91 14.35 -1.52
CA ALA A 20 -32.20 14.98 -2.81
C ALA A 20 -31.07 14.77 -3.82
N TYR A 21 -29.82 14.92 -3.39
CA TYR A 21 -28.65 14.60 -4.22
C TYR A 21 -28.65 13.11 -4.63
N THR A 22 -28.80 12.18 -3.67
CA THR A 22 -28.77 10.75 -3.99
C THR A 22 -29.88 10.35 -4.97
N ALA A 23 -31.08 10.93 -4.83
CA ALA A 23 -32.18 10.69 -5.74
C ALA A 23 -31.89 11.20 -7.17
N GLU A 24 -31.27 12.39 -7.32
CA GLU A 24 -30.89 12.95 -8.62
C GLU A 24 -29.89 12.05 -9.37
N VAL A 25 -28.93 11.45 -8.65
CA VAL A 25 -27.95 10.53 -9.23
C VAL A 25 -28.47 9.08 -9.33
N GLY A 26 -29.75 8.84 -9.01
CA GLY A 26 -30.39 7.53 -9.10
C GLY A 26 -29.89 6.51 -8.09
N LEU A 27 -29.46 6.97 -6.91
CA LEU A 27 -29.02 6.14 -5.80
C LEU A 27 -30.05 6.14 -4.67
N GLU A 28 -30.28 4.96 -4.09
CA GLU A 28 -31.07 4.77 -2.89
C GLU A 28 -30.16 4.24 -1.78
N LEU A 29 -30.31 4.80 -0.57
CA LEU A 29 -29.56 4.38 0.60
C LEU A 29 -30.10 3.05 1.13
N TYR A 30 -29.20 2.16 1.52
CA TYR A 30 -29.55 1.01 2.36
C TYR A 30 -29.77 1.46 3.80
N GLU A 31 -30.55 0.69 4.58
CA GLU A 31 -30.83 0.95 6.00
C GLU A 31 -29.54 1.25 6.79
N ALA A 32 -28.51 0.41 6.68
CA ALA A 32 -27.23 0.64 7.35
C ALA A 32 -26.48 1.90 6.88
N GLN A 33 -26.73 2.38 5.65
CA GLN A 33 -26.15 3.64 5.19
C GLN A 33 -26.95 4.82 5.74
N GLU A 34 -28.28 4.73 5.72
CA GLU A 34 -29.18 5.74 6.27
C GLU A 34 -28.93 5.95 7.77
N ASP A 35 -28.88 4.86 8.56
CA ASP A 35 -28.53 4.90 9.98
C ASP A 35 -27.18 5.60 10.21
N ALA A 36 -26.16 5.24 9.42
CA ALA A 36 -24.84 5.84 9.54
C ALA A 36 -24.84 7.34 9.20
N VAL A 37 -25.58 7.75 8.16
CA VAL A 37 -25.69 9.14 7.73
C VAL A 37 -26.42 9.98 8.78
N LEU A 38 -27.50 9.46 9.36
CA LEU A 38 -28.23 10.11 10.46
C LEU A 38 -27.33 10.36 11.67
N GLU A 39 -26.54 9.35 12.06
CA GLU A 39 -25.62 9.46 13.19
C GLU A 39 -24.46 10.44 12.91
N ILE A 40 -23.99 10.50 11.66
CA ILE A 40 -22.99 11.49 11.24
C ILE A 40 -23.55 12.91 11.39
N PHE A 41 -24.72 13.21 10.79
CA PHE A 41 -25.32 14.54 10.85
C PHE A 41 -25.78 14.94 12.25
N GLY A 42 -26.03 13.96 13.13
CA GLY A 42 -26.24 14.17 14.56
C GLY A 42 -24.97 14.52 15.35
N GLY A 43 -23.79 14.46 14.72
CA GLY A 43 -22.50 14.79 15.33
C GLY A 43 -21.83 13.65 16.12
N ASN A 44 -22.35 12.42 15.99
CA ASN A 44 -21.84 11.24 16.68
C ASN A 44 -20.65 10.63 15.93
N HIS A 45 -19.77 9.92 16.65
CA HIS A 45 -18.81 9.05 15.97
C HIS A 45 -19.55 7.86 15.35
N VAL A 46 -19.06 7.36 14.22
CA VAL A 46 -19.63 6.19 13.55
C VAL A 46 -18.55 5.15 13.33
N ILE A 47 -18.82 3.92 13.78
CA ILE A 47 -18.04 2.74 13.40
C ILE A 47 -18.93 1.88 12.53
N ILE A 48 -18.64 1.81 11.24
CA ILE A 48 -19.45 1.10 10.25
C ILE A 48 -18.71 -0.14 9.72
N THR A 49 -19.38 -1.28 9.85
CA THR A 49 -18.95 -2.56 9.29
C THR A 49 -19.99 -3.05 8.30
N THR A 50 -19.77 -2.79 7.02
CA THR A 50 -20.65 -3.27 5.95
C THR A 50 -19.83 -4.02 4.89
N PRO A 51 -20.35 -5.11 4.31
CA PRO A 51 -19.61 -5.94 3.35
C PRO A 51 -19.02 -5.15 2.17
N THR A 52 -17.94 -5.63 1.55
CA THR A 52 -17.42 -4.99 0.33
C THR A 52 -18.50 -4.92 -0.76
N GLY A 53 -18.67 -3.75 -1.39
CA GLY A 53 -19.72 -3.50 -2.39
C GLY A 53 -21.06 -2.94 -1.84
N SER A 54 -21.19 -2.76 -0.52
CA SER A 54 -22.38 -2.19 0.15
C SER A 54 -22.49 -0.66 0.08
N GLY A 55 -21.51 0.06 -0.51
CA GLY A 55 -21.56 1.52 -0.63
C GLY A 55 -21.00 2.31 0.57
N LYS A 56 -19.99 1.80 1.29
CA LYS A 56 -19.23 2.56 2.32
C LYS A 56 -18.80 3.96 1.85
N SER A 57 -18.44 4.08 0.57
CA SER A 57 -18.07 5.35 -0.06
C SER A 57 -19.11 6.46 0.10
N LEU A 58 -20.40 6.12 0.13
CA LEU A 58 -21.50 7.08 0.24
C LEU A 58 -21.63 7.64 1.67
N VAL A 59 -21.35 6.80 2.68
CA VAL A 59 -21.30 7.23 4.09
C VAL A 59 -20.14 8.21 4.32
N GLY A 60 -18.96 7.91 3.77
CA GLY A 60 -17.83 8.86 3.79
C GLY A 60 -18.15 10.17 3.06
N LEU A 61 -18.84 10.09 1.92
CA LEU A 61 -19.26 11.26 1.16
C LEU A 61 -20.24 12.16 1.95
N ALA A 62 -21.14 11.58 2.76
CA ALA A 62 -22.02 12.34 3.65
C ALA A 62 -21.24 13.15 4.71
N ALA A 63 -20.20 12.55 5.32
CA ALA A 63 -19.35 13.28 6.28
C ALA A 63 -18.62 14.47 5.62
N HIS A 64 -18.19 14.33 4.36
CA HIS A 64 -17.59 15.44 3.62
C HIS A 64 -18.62 16.49 3.19
N PHE A 65 -19.84 16.06 2.84
CA PHE A 65 -20.96 16.97 2.54
C PHE A 65 -21.27 17.90 3.71
N GLU A 66 -21.40 17.33 4.92
CA GLU A 66 -21.61 18.10 6.14
C GLU A 66 -20.47 19.09 6.39
N ALA A 67 -19.23 18.64 6.24
CA ALA A 67 -18.08 19.51 6.47
C ALA A 67 -18.08 20.72 5.52
N VAL A 68 -18.34 20.50 4.22
CA VAL A 68 -18.45 21.60 3.25
C VAL A 68 -19.63 22.52 3.60
N ALA A 69 -20.79 21.97 3.95
CA ALA A 69 -21.97 22.75 4.33
C ALA A 69 -21.71 23.63 5.56
N ARG A 70 -20.96 23.12 6.55
CA ARG A 70 -20.61 23.80 7.80
C ARG A 70 -19.35 24.67 7.71
N SER A 71 -18.70 24.77 6.54
CA SER A 71 -17.39 25.43 6.37
C SER A 71 -16.32 24.87 7.32
N GLN A 72 -16.33 23.55 7.50
CA GLN A 72 -15.43 22.77 8.36
C GLN A 72 -14.39 22.01 7.53
N ARG A 73 -13.35 21.50 8.20
CA ARG A 73 -12.28 20.70 7.59
C ARG A 73 -12.49 19.20 7.83
N SER A 74 -12.61 18.44 6.75
CA SER A 74 -12.76 16.98 6.75
C SER A 74 -11.56 16.29 6.12
N TYR A 75 -11.08 15.23 6.74
CA TYR A 75 -9.98 14.41 6.20
C TYR A 75 -10.48 13.04 5.77
N TYR A 76 -10.19 12.65 4.53
CA TYR A 76 -10.32 11.29 4.06
C TYR A 76 -8.96 10.60 4.11
N THR A 77 -8.89 9.43 4.76
CA THR A 77 -7.67 8.64 4.79
C THR A 77 -7.84 7.24 4.23
N ALA A 78 -6.80 6.79 3.53
CA ALA A 78 -6.71 5.44 2.98
C ALA A 78 -5.30 4.86 3.14
N PRO A 79 -5.16 3.51 3.13
CA PRO A 79 -3.89 2.86 3.40
C PRO A 79 -2.86 2.98 2.28
N VAL A 80 -3.24 3.28 1.04
CA VAL A 80 -2.29 3.34 -0.08
C VAL A 80 -2.52 4.57 -0.93
N LYS A 81 -1.43 5.16 -1.44
CA LYS A 81 -1.47 6.36 -2.31
C LYS A 81 -2.45 6.20 -3.48
N ALA A 82 -2.50 5.03 -4.11
CA ALA A 82 -3.41 4.75 -5.21
C ALA A 82 -4.90 4.96 -4.84
N LEU A 83 -5.31 4.54 -3.63
CA LEU A 83 -6.67 4.75 -3.14
C LEU A 83 -6.94 6.22 -2.80
N VAL A 84 -5.91 6.92 -2.29
CA VAL A 84 -5.98 8.36 -2.02
C VAL A 84 -6.20 9.12 -3.32
N SER A 85 -5.42 8.83 -4.37
CA SER A 85 -5.56 9.45 -5.69
C SER A 85 -6.92 9.12 -6.32
N GLU A 86 -7.36 7.86 -6.28
CA GLU A 86 -8.69 7.45 -6.78
C GLU A 86 -9.81 8.24 -6.07
N LYS A 87 -9.74 8.33 -4.74
CA LYS A 87 -10.75 9.04 -3.96
C LYS A 87 -10.70 10.55 -4.17
N PHE A 88 -9.51 11.13 -4.32
CA PHE A 88 -9.33 12.54 -4.65
C PHE A 88 -10.09 12.91 -5.92
N PHE A 89 -9.88 12.19 -7.02
CA PHE A 89 -10.60 12.46 -8.27
C PHE A 89 -12.11 12.25 -8.12
N ALA A 90 -12.54 11.17 -7.47
CA ALA A 90 -13.95 10.93 -7.23
C ALA A 90 -14.61 12.05 -6.40
N LEU A 91 -13.93 12.57 -5.38
CA LEU A 91 -14.46 13.68 -4.57
C LEU A 91 -14.42 15.01 -5.32
N CYS A 92 -13.43 15.24 -6.19
CA CYS A 92 -13.41 16.40 -7.08
C CYS A 92 -14.62 16.42 -8.03
N ASP A 93 -15.00 15.26 -8.58
CA ASP A 93 -16.18 15.14 -9.46
C ASP A 93 -17.48 15.45 -8.70
N GLU A 94 -17.58 15.06 -7.43
CA GLU A 94 -18.79 15.23 -6.62
C GLU A 94 -18.91 16.62 -5.98
N LEU A 95 -17.85 17.06 -5.28
CA LEU A 95 -17.81 18.29 -4.47
C LEU A 95 -17.19 19.49 -5.21
N GLY A 96 -16.57 19.27 -6.37
CA GLY A 96 -15.84 20.27 -7.13
C GLY A 96 -14.38 20.39 -6.67
N ALA A 97 -13.46 20.57 -7.63
CA ALA A 97 -12.01 20.59 -7.39
C ALA A 97 -11.55 21.66 -6.39
N ALA A 98 -12.23 22.81 -6.31
CA ALA A 98 -11.89 23.86 -5.35
C ALA A 98 -12.09 23.43 -3.88
N ASN A 99 -12.95 22.45 -3.62
CA ASN A 99 -13.29 21.99 -2.27
C ASN A 99 -12.45 20.80 -1.81
N VAL A 100 -11.59 20.26 -2.68
CA VAL A 100 -10.90 18.98 -2.44
C VAL A 100 -9.40 19.14 -2.67
N GLY A 101 -8.62 18.70 -1.69
CA GLY A 101 -7.17 18.64 -1.73
C GLY A 101 -6.64 17.23 -1.58
N MET A 102 -5.36 17.06 -1.89
CA MET A 102 -4.63 15.82 -1.68
C MET A 102 -3.26 16.09 -1.07
N VAL A 103 -2.92 15.36 -0.02
CA VAL A 103 -1.58 15.41 0.61
C VAL A 103 -1.00 14.01 0.65
N THR A 104 0.13 13.82 -0.03
CA THR A 104 0.89 12.57 -0.03
C THR A 104 2.33 12.83 0.37
N GLY A 105 3.10 11.76 0.61
CA GLY A 105 4.52 11.93 0.94
C GLY A 105 5.39 12.52 -0.18
N ASP A 106 4.88 12.61 -1.41
CA ASP A 106 5.64 13.10 -2.57
C ASP A 106 5.31 14.55 -2.93
N GLY A 107 4.19 15.09 -2.41
CA GLY A 107 3.68 16.42 -2.71
C GLY A 107 2.23 16.63 -2.23
N ALA A 108 1.77 17.86 -2.34
CA ALA A 108 0.43 18.30 -1.97
C ALA A 108 -0.23 19.10 -3.10
N VAL A 109 -1.56 19.04 -3.17
CA VAL A 109 -2.44 19.82 -4.05
C VAL A 109 -3.60 20.34 -3.21
N ASN A 110 -3.91 21.63 -3.28
CA ASN A 110 -4.96 22.29 -2.49
C ASN A 110 -4.96 21.86 -0.99
N PRO A 111 -3.82 21.93 -0.27
CA PRO A 111 -3.71 21.35 1.08
C PRO A 111 -4.64 22.02 2.12
N ASP A 112 -5.13 23.22 1.81
CA ASP A 112 -6.02 24.01 2.66
C ASP A 112 -7.51 23.83 2.34
N ALA A 113 -7.84 22.94 1.39
CA ALA A 113 -9.21 22.62 1.00
C ALA A 113 -10.08 22.21 2.20
N PRO A 114 -11.41 22.46 2.14
CA PRO A 114 -12.37 21.92 3.10
C PRO A 114 -12.30 20.40 3.25
N VAL A 115 -12.01 19.66 2.16
CA VAL A 115 -11.86 18.20 2.20
C VAL A 115 -10.45 17.82 1.74
N VAL A 116 -9.71 17.09 2.57
CA VAL A 116 -8.33 16.67 2.25
C VAL A 116 -8.22 15.15 2.20
N CYS A 117 -7.79 14.62 1.05
CA CYS A 117 -7.42 13.22 0.87
C CYS A 117 -5.95 13.02 1.23
N CYS A 118 -5.63 12.13 2.17
CA CYS A 118 -4.24 11.83 2.47
C CYS A 118 -3.99 10.38 2.84
N THR A 119 -2.72 9.96 2.84
CA THR A 119 -2.37 8.66 3.45
C THR A 119 -2.52 8.75 4.96
N GLN A 120 -2.71 7.61 5.62
CA GLN A 120 -2.90 7.57 7.07
C GLN A 120 -1.73 8.19 7.85
N GLU A 121 -0.49 8.00 7.38
CA GLU A 121 0.72 8.55 8.01
C GLU A 121 0.75 10.08 8.02
N ILE A 122 0.23 10.72 6.98
CA ILE A 122 0.13 12.19 6.92
C ILE A 122 -0.80 12.70 8.03
N LEU A 123 -1.99 12.09 8.16
CA LEU A 123 -2.92 12.42 9.25
C LEU A 123 -2.31 12.13 10.63
N ALA A 124 -1.63 11.00 10.79
CA ALA A 124 -0.99 10.63 12.05
C ALA A 124 0.09 11.65 12.46
N ASN A 125 0.92 12.11 11.52
CA ASN A 125 1.91 13.15 11.79
C ASN A 125 1.26 14.49 12.12
N LEU A 126 0.20 14.87 11.42
CA LEU A 126 -0.56 16.09 11.72
C LEU A 126 -1.17 16.04 13.14
N ALA A 127 -1.71 14.88 13.53
CA ALA A 127 -2.21 14.62 14.88
C ALA A 127 -1.07 14.64 15.93
N LEU A 128 0.10 14.10 15.60
CA LEU A 128 1.28 14.17 16.48
C LEU A 128 1.77 15.61 16.65
N ARG A 129 1.63 16.49 15.66
CA ARG A 129 2.09 17.89 15.72
C ARG A 129 1.13 18.82 16.46
N ASN A 130 -0.17 18.57 16.38
CA ASN A 130 -1.17 19.54 16.88
C ASN A 130 -2.03 18.99 18.01
N GLY A 131 -2.08 17.67 18.20
CA GLY A 131 -2.97 17.05 19.19
C GLY A 131 -4.43 17.46 18.99
N ALA A 132 -5.12 17.79 20.09
CA ALA A 132 -6.53 18.18 20.08
C ALA A 132 -6.81 19.53 19.37
N ASP A 133 -5.79 20.34 19.12
CA ASP A 133 -5.89 21.64 18.46
C ASP A 133 -5.61 21.56 16.94
N ALA A 134 -5.49 20.34 16.39
CA ALA A 134 -5.39 20.16 14.94
C ALA A 134 -6.60 20.81 14.23
N PRO A 135 -6.40 21.47 13.07
CA PRO A 135 -7.47 22.12 12.31
C PRO A 135 -8.30 21.09 11.53
N ILE A 136 -8.94 20.17 12.26
CA ILE A 136 -9.69 19.04 11.72
C ILE A 136 -10.99 18.89 12.52
N ASP A 137 -12.12 18.94 11.82
CA ASP A 137 -13.44 18.80 12.42
C ASP A 137 -14.00 17.38 12.27
N SER A 138 -13.73 16.72 11.14
CA SER A 138 -14.17 15.35 10.89
C SER A 138 -13.14 14.51 10.14
N ILE A 139 -13.14 13.20 10.40
CA ILE A 139 -12.22 12.25 9.79
C ILE A 139 -12.98 11.03 9.31
N VAL A 140 -12.81 10.70 8.03
CA VAL A 140 -13.25 9.46 7.41
C VAL A 140 -12.04 8.55 7.24
N MET A 141 -11.94 7.54 8.10
CA MET A 141 -10.88 6.52 8.02
C MET A 141 -11.39 5.30 7.28
N ASP A 142 -10.99 5.15 6.01
CA ASP A 142 -11.30 3.96 5.24
C ASP A 142 -10.32 2.82 5.56
N GLU A 143 -10.78 1.59 5.31
CA GLU A 143 -10.05 0.35 5.57
C GLU A 143 -9.45 0.29 7.00
N PHE A 144 -10.22 0.69 8.00
CA PHE A 144 -9.80 0.79 9.41
C PHE A 144 -9.23 -0.52 10.00
N HIS A 145 -9.46 -1.67 9.35
CA HIS A 145 -8.85 -2.92 9.75
C HIS A 145 -7.30 -2.94 9.67
N PHE A 146 -6.70 -2.02 8.89
CA PHE A 146 -5.25 -1.76 8.86
C PHE A 146 -4.71 -1.26 10.20
N TYR A 147 -5.56 -0.91 11.17
CA TYR A 147 -5.16 -0.68 12.55
C TYR A 147 -4.29 -1.82 13.13
N ALA A 148 -4.55 -3.07 12.73
CA ALA A 148 -3.76 -4.22 13.19
C ALA A 148 -2.55 -4.55 12.29
N ASP A 149 -2.27 -3.72 11.29
CA ASP A 149 -1.10 -3.85 10.44
C ASP A 149 0.17 -3.69 11.28
N ARG A 150 1.12 -4.61 11.09
CA ARG A 150 2.27 -4.75 11.96
C ARG A 150 3.25 -3.58 11.87
N ASP A 151 3.41 -3.01 10.69
CA ASP A 151 4.44 -1.99 10.44
C ASP A 151 3.81 -0.58 10.42
N ARG A 152 2.54 -0.47 10.04
CA ARG A 152 1.85 0.80 9.80
C ARG A 152 0.68 1.06 10.74
N GLY A 153 0.26 0.08 11.56
CA GLY A 153 -0.93 0.18 12.41
C GLY A 153 -0.91 1.34 13.41
N TRP A 154 0.28 1.80 13.81
CA TRP A 154 0.45 2.99 14.66
C TRP A 154 -0.22 4.24 14.06
N ALA A 155 -0.24 4.38 12.73
CA ALA A 155 -0.79 5.55 12.03
C ALA A 155 -2.32 5.61 12.11
N TRP A 156 -3.00 4.46 12.22
CA TRP A 156 -4.45 4.41 12.50
C TRP A 156 -4.76 4.69 13.96
N GLN A 157 -3.85 4.35 14.85
CA GLN A 157 -4.07 4.51 16.29
C GLN A 157 -3.89 5.95 16.75
N VAL A 158 -2.82 6.61 16.32
CA VAL A 158 -2.44 7.95 16.78
C VAL A 158 -3.58 8.97 16.68
N PRO A 159 -4.32 9.10 15.56
CA PRO A 159 -5.39 10.09 15.48
C PRO A 159 -6.55 9.78 16.44
N LEU A 160 -6.83 8.50 16.74
CA LEU A 160 -7.85 8.13 17.75
C LEU A 160 -7.48 8.62 19.15
N LEU A 161 -6.18 8.61 19.46
CA LEU A 161 -5.65 8.99 20.78
C LEU A 161 -5.55 10.50 20.94
N GLU A 162 -5.16 11.21 19.88
CA GLU A 162 -4.76 12.61 19.92
C GLU A 162 -5.85 13.58 19.47
N LEU A 163 -6.66 13.23 18.46
CA LEU A 163 -7.67 14.12 17.85
C LEU A 163 -9.00 14.03 18.59
N THR A 164 -9.01 14.44 19.86
CA THR A 164 -10.16 14.27 20.76
C THR A 164 -11.37 15.17 20.44
N ARG A 165 -11.20 16.22 19.62
CA ARG A 165 -12.30 17.12 19.21
C ARG A 165 -12.99 16.71 17.90
N ALA A 166 -12.24 16.09 17.00
CA ALA A 166 -12.71 15.72 15.67
C ALA A 166 -13.73 14.58 15.74
N GLN A 167 -14.78 14.65 14.93
CA GLN A 167 -15.69 13.53 14.69
C GLN A 167 -14.96 12.45 13.89
N MET A 168 -15.27 11.18 14.15
CA MET A 168 -14.58 10.05 13.53
C MET A 168 -15.59 9.09 12.90
N VAL A 169 -15.38 8.79 11.63
CA VAL A 169 -16.13 7.83 10.83
C VAL A 169 -15.16 6.71 10.44
N LEU A 170 -15.21 5.60 11.17
CA LEU A 170 -14.33 4.45 11.00
C LEU A 170 -15.03 3.42 10.11
N MET A 171 -14.49 3.19 8.92
CA MET A 171 -15.11 2.30 7.93
C MET A 171 -14.22 1.09 7.64
N SER A 172 -14.82 -0.09 7.57
CA SER A 172 -14.14 -1.28 7.05
C SER A 172 -15.15 -2.36 6.66
N ALA A 173 -14.74 -3.24 5.75
CA ALA A 173 -15.58 -4.37 5.35
C ALA A 173 -15.67 -5.49 6.40
N THR A 174 -14.60 -5.65 7.19
CA THR A 174 -14.39 -6.83 8.03
C THR A 174 -13.81 -6.42 9.38
N LEU A 175 -14.66 -5.90 10.25
CA LEU A 175 -14.31 -5.65 11.64
C LEU A 175 -14.79 -6.81 12.53
N GLY A 176 -13.91 -7.26 13.40
CA GLY A 176 -14.31 -8.04 14.57
C GLY A 176 -14.98 -7.12 15.61
N PRO A 177 -15.16 -7.56 16.85
CA PRO A 177 -15.81 -6.74 17.88
C PRO A 177 -15.14 -5.37 18.06
N THR A 178 -15.94 -4.30 17.95
CA THR A 178 -15.48 -2.90 17.93
C THR A 178 -15.73 -2.14 19.24
N GLN A 179 -16.41 -2.75 20.21
CA GLN A 179 -16.84 -2.09 21.46
C GLN A 179 -15.72 -1.32 22.16
N ARG A 180 -14.51 -1.89 22.19
CA ARG A 180 -13.33 -1.24 22.82
C ARG A 180 -13.00 0.12 22.21
N PHE A 181 -13.22 0.30 20.90
CA PHE A 181 -12.98 1.57 20.21
C PHE A 181 -14.12 2.54 20.50
N ALA A 182 -15.37 2.07 20.51
CA ALA A 182 -16.51 2.90 20.86
C ALA A 182 -16.41 3.44 22.30
N ASP A 183 -16.04 2.60 23.25
CA ASP A 183 -15.86 3.01 24.65
C ASP A 183 -14.71 4.01 24.81
N ASP A 184 -13.59 3.79 24.11
CA ASP A 184 -12.43 4.68 24.16
C ASP A 184 -12.70 6.04 23.51
N LEU A 185 -13.32 6.07 22.33
CA LEU A 185 -13.73 7.30 21.65
C LEU A 185 -14.69 8.12 22.52
N ARG A 186 -15.75 7.49 23.05
CA ARG A 186 -16.71 8.15 23.95
C ARG A 186 -16.01 8.74 25.17
N ARG A 187 -15.08 8.00 25.78
CA ARG A 187 -14.32 8.46 26.94
C ARG A 187 -13.45 9.68 26.64
N ARG A 188 -12.86 9.76 25.45
CA ARG A 188 -11.92 10.84 25.07
C ARG A 188 -12.60 12.10 24.57
N SER A 189 -13.61 11.95 23.72
CA SER A 189 -14.28 13.08 23.05
C SER A 189 -15.52 13.57 23.79
N GLY A 190 -16.12 12.73 24.64
CA GLY A 190 -17.42 12.98 25.24
C GLY A 190 -18.59 12.89 24.25
N ARG A 191 -18.35 12.48 22.99
CA ARG A 191 -19.38 12.28 21.97
C ARG A 191 -19.89 10.84 22.00
N GLU A 192 -21.15 10.65 21.63
CA GLU A 192 -21.71 9.31 21.46
C GLU A 192 -21.10 8.61 20.25
N VAL A 193 -21.16 7.26 20.28
CA VAL A 193 -20.61 6.42 19.22
C VAL A 193 -21.66 5.43 18.75
N ALA A 194 -22.07 5.56 17.49
CA ALA A 194 -22.93 4.60 16.82
C ALA A 194 -22.09 3.48 16.18
N THR A 195 -22.51 2.23 16.39
CA THR A 195 -21.87 1.06 15.78
C THR A 195 -22.86 0.42 14.81
N VAL A 196 -22.66 0.66 13.52
CA VAL A 196 -23.52 0.13 12.46
C VAL A 196 -22.90 -1.16 11.94
N THR A 197 -23.48 -2.29 12.32
CA THR A 197 -22.97 -3.65 12.00
C THR A 197 -24.09 -4.54 11.53
N GLY A 198 -23.75 -5.69 10.93
CA GLY A 198 -24.74 -6.72 10.57
C GLY A 198 -25.52 -6.43 9.29
N ALA A 199 -25.09 -5.46 8.48
CA ALA A 199 -25.71 -5.20 7.19
C ALA A 199 -25.62 -6.42 6.27
N GLU A 200 -26.76 -6.79 5.67
CA GLU A 200 -26.80 -7.86 4.68
C GLU A 200 -26.04 -7.46 3.42
N ARG A 201 -25.34 -8.44 2.84
CA ARG A 201 -24.61 -8.23 1.59
C ARG A 201 -25.62 -8.12 0.45
N PRO A 202 -25.58 -7.08 -0.40
CA PRO A 202 -26.53 -6.93 -1.51
C PRO A 202 -26.50 -8.09 -2.51
N VAL A 203 -25.34 -8.73 -2.69
CA VAL A 203 -25.15 -9.90 -3.54
C VAL A 203 -24.63 -11.05 -2.68
N PRO A 204 -25.43 -12.08 -2.35
CA PRO A 204 -25.01 -13.18 -1.50
C PRO A 204 -23.85 -13.97 -2.11
N LEU A 205 -23.06 -14.64 -1.26
CA LEU A 205 -21.91 -15.44 -1.68
C LEU A 205 -22.17 -16.93 -1.46
N THR A 206 -21.90 -17.73 -2.48
CA THR A 206 -21.89 -19.20 -2.39
C THR A 206 -20.45 -19.72 -2.36
N PHE A 207 -20.15 -20.47 -1.31
CA PHE A 207 -18.83 -21.04 -1.04
C PHE A 207 -18.75 -22.49 -1.53
N THR A 208 -17.68 -22.87 -2.22
CA THR A 208 -17.49 -24.23 -2.75
C THR A 208 -16.03 -24.66 -2.66
N TYR A 209 -15.78 -25.78 -1.99
CA TYR A 209 -14.46 -26.43 -1.98
C TYR A 209 -14.34 -27.39 -3.17
N ARG A 210 -13.21 -27.36 -3.90
CA ARG A 210 -13.00 -28.09 -5.16
C ARG A 210 -11.87 -29.12 -5.03
N GLU A 211 -12.17 -30.38 -5.26
CA GLU A 211 -11.19 -31.48 -5.26
C GLU A 211 -10.67 -31.85 -6.66
N THR A 212 -11.24 -31.25 -7.71
CA THR A 212 -10.78 -31.36 -9.10
C THR A 212 -9.47 -30.61 -9.32
N THR A 213 -8.83 -30.77 -10.47
CA THR A 213 -7.68 -29.91 -10.80
C THR A 213 -8.12 -28.46 -10.99
N LEU A 214 -7.21 -27.51 -10.77
CA LEU A 214 -7.49 -26.09 -11.02
C LEU A 214 -7.92 -25.85 -12.47
N HIS A 215 -7.31 -26.55 -13.43
CA HIS A 215 -7.68 -26.43 -14.85
C HIS A 215 -9.14 -26.81 -15.09
N GLN A 216 -9.57 -27.98 -14.60
CA GLN A 216 -10.96 -28.44 -14.69
C GLN A 216 -11.93 -27.50 -13.98
N SER A 217 -11.56 -26.98 -12.80
CA SER A 217 -12.38 -25.99 -12.09
C SER A 217 -12.58 -24.71 -12.91
N LEU A 218 -11.55 -24.23 -13.61
CA LEU A 218 -11.67 -23.05 -14.46
C LEU A 218 -12.50 -23.31 -15.73
N GLU A 219 -12.38 -24.49 -16.34
CA GLU A 219 -13.25 -24.91 -17.45
C GLU A 219 -14.72 -24.92 -17.03
N GLU A 220 -15.03 -25.50 -15.88
CA GLU A 220 -16.39 -25.50 -15.32
C GLU A 220 -16.91 -24.09 -15.04
N LEU A 221 -16.07 -23.17 -14.54
CA LEU A 221 -16.47 -21.77 -14.36
C LEU A 221 -16.82 -21.08 -15.69
N LEU A 222 -16.07 -21.37 -16.75
CA LEU A 222 -16.33 -20.84 -18.10
C LEU A 222 -17.65 -21.40 -18.65
N GLU A 223 -17.86 -22.71 -18.54
CA GLU A 223 -19.09 -23.39 -18.98
C GLU A 223 -20.33 -22.88 -18.24
N LEU A 224 -20.23 -22.73 -16.92
CA LEU A 224 -21.30 -22.19 -16.06
C LEU A 224 -21.49 -20.68 -16.21
N ARG A 225 -20.68 -20.00 -17.03
CA ARG A 225 -20.68 -18.54 -17.22
C ARG A 225 -20.56 -17.77 -15.90
N ARG A 226 -19.73 -18.28 -14.98
CA ARG A 226 -19.44 -17.67 -13.67
C ARG A 226 -18.20 -16.77 -13.70
N VAL A 227 -17.82 -16.29 -14.88
CA VAL A 227 -16.70 -15.37 -15.10
C VAL A 227 -17.21 -13.91 -15.24
N PRO A 228 -16.40 -12.87 -14.99
CA PRO A 228 -14.96 -12.90 -14.68
C PRO A 228 -14.61 -13.56 -13.34
N ALA A 229 -13.57 -14.41 -13.35
CA ALA A 229 -13.05 -15.09 -12.17
C ALA A 229 -11.70 -14.49 -11.77
N TYR A 230 -11.60 -14.07 -10.51
CA TYR A 230 -10.37 -13.62 -9.88
C TYR A 230 -9.67 -14.78 -9.19
N ILE A 231 -8.50 -15.16 -9.69
CA ILE A 231 -7.72 -16.31 -9.24
C ILE A 231 -6.60 -15.80 -8.33
N VAL A 232 -6.75 -16.08 -7.05
CA VAL A 232 -5.94 -15.51 -5.97
C VAL A 232 -4.68 -16.34 -5.78
N HIS A 233 -3.55 -15.69 -5.96
CA HIS A 233 -2.22 -16.22 -5.64
C HIS A 233 -1.58 -15.36 -4.54
N PHE A 234 -0.57 -15.87 -3.84
CA PHE A 234 0.12 -15.12 -2.78
C PHE A 234 1.55 -14.72 -3.15
N THR A 235 1.97 -15.00 -4.39
CA THR A 235 3.24 -14.52 -4.94
C THR A 235 3.05 -14.05 -6.37
N GLN A 236 3.80 -13.02 -6.76
CA GLN A 236 3.78 -12.46 -8.12
C GLN A 236 4.17 -13.52 -9.17
N LYS A 237 5.17 -14.34 -8.81
CA LYS A 237 5.65 -15.46 -9.62
C LYS A 237 4.53 -16.47 -9.89
N ALA A 238 3.82 -16.92 -8.85
CA ALA A 238 2.73 -17.88 -9.02
C ALA A 238 1.60 -17.33 -9.90
N ALA A 239 1.23 -16.06 -9.74
CA ALA A 239 0.22 -15.41 -10.59
C ALA A 239 0.60 -15.44 -12.07
N THR A 240 1.86 -15.10 -12.38
CA THR A 240 2.37 -15.11 -13.76
C THR A 240 2.48 -16.52 -14.34
N GLU A 241 3.06 -17.47 -13.60
CA GLU A 241 3.24 -18.85 -14.06
C GLU A 241 1.90 -19.54 -14.32
N ARG A 242 0.89 -19.28 -13.49
CA ARG A 242 -0.44 -19.86 -13.65
C ARG A 242 -1.20 -19.21 -14.82
N ALA A 243 -1.10 -17.90 -15.00
CA ALA A 243 -1.66 -17.25 -16.19
C ALA A 243 -1.10 -17.85 -17.49
N GLN A 244 0.21 -18.15 -17.53
CA GLN A 244 0.81 -18.88 -18.65
C GLN A 244 0.17 -20.25 -18.87
N ALA A 245 0.00 -21.04 -17.80
CA ALA A 245 -0.60 -22.37 -17.89
C ALA A 245 -2.06 -22.31 -18.40
N PHE A 246 -2.80 -21.23 -18.11
CA PHE A 246 -4.18 -21.07 -18.54
C PHE A 246 -4.35 -20.64 -19.99
N THR A 247 -3.28 -20.24 -20.68
CA THR A 247 -3.35 -19.87 -22.12
C THR A 247 -3.77 -21.02 -23.03
N SER A 248 -3.72 -22.28 -22.55
CA SER A 248 -4.26 -23.43 -23.28
C SER A 248 -5.79 -23.54 -23.21
N LEU A 249 -6.45 -22.82 -22.30
CA LEU A 249 -7.91 -22.77 -22.19
C LEU A 249 -8.51 -21.95 -23.34
N ASN A 250 -9.65 -22.41 -23.87
CA ASN A 250 -10.42 -21.63 -24.82
C ASN A 250 -11.36 -20.65 -24.08
N VAL A 251 -10.80 -19.54 -23.61
CA VAL A 251 -11.48 -18.57 -22.75
C VAL A 251 -12.40 -17.61 -23.50
N LEU A 252 -11.97 -17.14 -24.67
CA LEU A 252 -12.68 -16.13 -25.47
C LEU A 252 -13.29 -16.71 -26.74
N SER A 253 -14.47 -16.23 -27.09
CA SER A 253 -15.08 -16.42 -28.42
C SER A 253 -14.27 -15.70 -29.52
N LYS A 254 -14.59 -15.98 -30.79
CA LYS A 254 -13.92 -15.31 -31.92
C LYS A 254 -14.16 -13.79 -31.93
N ASP A 255 -15.36 -13.37 -31.60
CA ASP A 255 -15.74 -11.95 -31.59
C ASP A 255 -15.06 -11.20 -30.44
N GLU A 256 -15.00 -11.80 -29.25
CA GLU A 256 -14.26 -11.23 -28.11
C GLU A 256 -12.77 -11.13 -28.41
N LYS A 257 -12.17 -12.11 -29.11
CA LYS A 257 -10.76 -12.02 -29.54
C LYS A 257 -10.52 -10.85 -30.49
N ALA A 258 -11.48 -10.57 -31.39
CA ALA A 258 -11.40 -9.41 -32.29
C ALA A 258 -11.53 -8.09 -31.52
N GLN A 259 -12.42 -8.02 -30.52
CA GLN A 259 -12.56 -6.86 -29.64
C GLN A 259 -11.28 -6.60 -28.84
N VAL A 260 -10.68 -7.63 -28.23
CA VAL A 260 -9.39 -7.47 -27.54
C VAL A 260 -8.32 -6.96 -28.50
N ALA A 261 -8.23 -7.53 -29.71
CA ALA A 261 -7.24 -7.11 -30.69
C ALA A 261 -7.40 -5.62 -31.09
N ALA A 262 -8.63 -5.14 -31.20
CA ALA A 262 -8.93 -3.73 -31.46
C ALA A 262 -8.53 -2.84 -30.27
N GLU A 263 -8.86 -3.22 -29.04
CA GLU A 263 -8.57 -2.46 -27.82
C GLU A 263 -7.08 -2.30 -27.51
N ILE A 264 -6.23 -3.20 -28.02
CA ILE A 264 -4.78 -3.20 -27.74
C ILE A 264 -3.93 -2.81 -28.95
N VAL A 265 -4.55 -2.43 -30.08
CA VAL A 265 -3.83 -2.20 -31.35
C VAL A 265 -2.77 -1.11 -31.23
N ASP A 266 -3.10 -0.02 -30.53
CA ASP A 266 -2.21 1.14 -30.33
C ASP A 266 -1.38 1.03 -29.05
N PHE A 267 -1.49 -0.08 -28.32
CA PHE A 267 -0.79 -0.26 -27.05
C PHE A 267 0.63 -0.82 -27.27
N ARG A 268 1.63 -0.15 -26.68
CA ARG A 268 3.04 -0.55 -26.80
C ARG A 268 3.41 -1.60 -25.74
N PHE A 269 3.79 -2.79 -26.19
CA PHE A 269 4.28 -3.90 -25.36
C PHE A 269 5.81 -4.01 -25.45
N ASP A 270 6.50 -2.95 -25.05
CA ASP A 270 7.93 -2.74 -25.25
C ASP A 270 8.82 -3.19 -24.08
N SER A 271 8.27 -3.60 -22.93
CA SER A 271 9.07 -4.22 -21.87
C SER A 271 9.23 -5.73 -22.07
N PRO A 272 10.25 -6.37 -21.45
CA PRO A 272 10.37 -7.82 -21.42
C PRO A 272 9.10 -8.56 -20.97
N PHE A 273 8.39 -8.05 -19.95
CA PHE A 273 7.13 -8.62 -19.48
C PHE A 273 5.92 -8.26 -20.36
N GLY A 274 5.97 -7.13 -21.08
CA GLY A 274 4.90 -6.68 -21.97
C GLY A 274 4.50 -7.73 -23.02
N ARG A 275 5.47 -8.49 -23.54
CA ARG A 275 5.19 -9.59 -24.49
C ARG A 275 4.35 -10.71 -23.88
N ASP A 276 4.56 -11.03 -22.61
CA ASP A 276 3.75 -12.02 -21.90
C ASP A 276 2.34 -11.48 -21.68
N ILE A 277 2.22 -10.22 -21.22
CA ILE A 277 0.94 -9.54 -21.04
C ILE A 277 0.15 -9.54 -22.36
N GLN A 278 0.77 -9.17 -23.48
CA GLN A 278 0.11 -9.18 -24.79
C GLN A 278 -0.46 -10.56 -25.13
N ARG A 279 0.29 -11.63 -24.86
CA ARG A 279 -0.17 -13.01 -25.08
C ARG A 279 -1.34 -13.36 -24.15
N PHE A 280 -1.26 -12.99 -22.87
CA PHE A 280 -2.30 -13.29 -21.88
C PHE A 280 -3.61 -12.56 -22.19
N VAL A 281 -3.56 -11.26 -22.45
CA VAL A 281 -4.78 -10.48 -22.72
C VAL A 281 -5.47 -10.95 -24.00
N LYS A 282 -4.71 -11.29 -25.05
CA LYS A 282 -5.26 -11.91 -26.29
C LYS A 282 -5.95 -13.25 -26.04
N ALA A 283 -5.59 -13.94 -24.96
CA ALA A 283 -6.23 -15.17 -24.50
C ALA A 283 -7.37 -14.92 -23.49
N GLY A 284 -7.73 -13.66 -23.18
CA GLY A 284 -8.75 -13.31 -22.19
C GLY A 284 -8.30 -13.49 -20.74
N ILE A 285 -6.99 -13.52 -20.51
CA ILE A 285 -6.36 -13.74 -19.21
C ILE A 285 -5.63 -12.48 -18.79
N GLY A 286 -5.96 -11.95 -17.61
CA GLY A 286 -5.25 -10.86 -16.96
C GLY A 286 -4.22 -11.36 -15.95
N VAL A 287 -3.12 -10.61 -15.80
CA VAL A 287 -2.23 -10.71 -14.64
C VAL A 287 -2.22 -9.36 -13.95
N HIS A 288 -2.30 -9.32 -12.63
CA HIS A 288 -2.25 -8.08 -11.88
C HIS A 288 -1.56 -8.25 -10.53
N HIS A 289 -0.44 -7.55 -10.36
CA HIS A 289 0.31 -7.47 -9.10
C HIS A 289 1.21 -6.23 -9.07
N ALA A 290 1.68 -5.87 -7.87
CA ALA A 290 2.46 -4.65 -7.63
C ALA A 290 3.81 -4.58 -8.36
N GLY A 291 4.38 -5.72 -8.77
CA GLY A 291 5.62 -5.78 -9.55
C GLY A 291 5.49 -5.37 -11.03
N MET A 292 4.28 -5.21 -11.57
CA MET A 292 4.06 -4.82 -12.96
C MET A 292 4.28 -3.32 -13.18
N LEU A 293 4.69 -2.94 -14.40
CA LEU A 293 4.65 -1.53 -14.81
C LEU A 293 3.22 -0.97 -14.73
N PRO A 294 3.03 0.27 -14.26
CA PRO A 294 1.71 0.92 -14.18
C PRO A 294 0.87 0.82 -15.46
N LYS A 295 1.46 1.09 -16.64
CA LYS A 295 0.77 1.00 -17.93
C LYS A 295 0.11 -0.35 -18.20
N TYR A 296 0.72 -1.46 -17.78
CA TYR A 296 0.13 -2.79 -17.97
C TYR A 296 -0.97 -3.07 -16.95
N ARG A 297 -0.84 -2.56 -15.72
CA ARG A 297 -1.91 -2.66 -14.72
C ARG A 297 -3.16 -1.94 -15.21
N LEU A 298 -3.00 -0.69 -15.67
CA LEU A 298 -4.08 0.11 -16.26
C LEU A 298 -4.71 -0.57 -17.48
N LEU A 299 -3.91 -1.18 -18.35
CA LEU A 299 -4.42 -1.96 -19.48
C LEU A 299 -5.30 -3.13 -19.01
N VAL A 300 -4.82 -3.92 -18.04
CA VAL A 300 -5.57 -5.06 -17.50
C VAL A 300 -6.86 -4.60 -16.83
N GLU A 301 -6.82 -3.50 -16.09
CA GLU A 301 -7.99 -2.88 -15.44
C GLU A 301 -9.02 -2.44 -16.47
N ARG A 302 -8.59 -1.72 -17.53
CA ARG A 302 -9.46 -1.30 -18.63
C ARG A 302 -10.12 -2.48 -19.34
N LEU A 303 -9.34 -3.49 -19.71
CA LEU A 303 -9.86 -4.69 -20.39
C LEU A 303 -10.78 -5.51 -19.50
N ALA A 304 -10.49 -5.59 -18.19
CA ALA A 304 -11.36 -6.26 -17.24
C ALA A 304 -12.68 -5.50 -17.05
N GLY A 305 -12.63 -4.16 -16.95
CA GLY A 305 -13.80 -3.29 -16.91
C GLY A 305 -14.71 -3.44 -18.13
N ALA A 306 -14.10 -3.61 -19.31
CA ALA A 306 -14.82 -3.91 -20.56
C ALA A 306 -15.35 -5.36 -20.65
N GLY A 307 -15.11 -6.21 -19.64
CA GLY A 307 -15.55 -7.60 -19.63
C GLY A 307 -14.79 -8.52 -20.60
N LEU A 308 -13.64 -8.06 -21.11
CA LEU A 308 -12.79 -8.77 -22.08
C LEU A 308 -11.78 -9.73 -21.43
N LEU A 309 -11.57 -9.62 -20.11
CA LEU A 309 -10.78 -10.58 -19.34
C LEU A 309 -11.70 -11.45 -18.50
N LYS A 310 -11.74 -12.76 -18.80
CA LYS A 310 -12.60 -13.71 -18.07
C LYS A 310 -11.89 -14.35 -16.89
N LEU A 311 -10.56 -14.48 -16.96
CA LEU A 311 -9.72 -15.02 -15.90
C LEU A 311 -8.69 -13.96 -15.52
N ILE A 312 -8.55 -13.65 -14.23
CA ILE A 312 -7.63 -12.62 -13.75
C ILE A 312 -6.79 -13.22 -12.64
N CYS A 313 -5.51 -13.47 -12.90
CA CYS A 313 -4.56 -13.96 -11.91
C CYS A 313 -3.94 -12.78 -11.17
N GLY A 314 -4.03 -12.75 -9.84
CA GLY A 314 -3.41 -11.67 -9.07
C GLY A 314 -3.05 -12.03 -7.64
N THR A 315 -2.33 -11.11 -7.00
CA THR A 315 -1.95 -11.23 -5.59
C THR A 315 -3.05 -10.72 -4.66
N ASP A 316 -3.08 -11.14 -3.39
CA ASP A 316 -4.05 -10.67 -2.39
C ASP A 316 -4.15 -9.14 -2.27
N THR A 317 -3.09 -8.41 -2.64
CA THR A 317 -3.07 -6.93 -2.74
C THR A 317 -4.06 -6.33 -3.76
N LEU A 318 -4.51 -7.08 -4.76
CA LEU A 318 -5.59 -6.63 -5.65
C LEU A 318 -6.92 -6.48 -4.88
N GLY A 319 -7.06 -7.26 -3.80
CA GLY A 319 -8.20 -7.21 -2.90
C GLY A 319 -8.34 -5.89 -2.13
N VAL A 320 -7.39 -4.97 -2.22
CA VAL A 320 -7.36 -3.72 -1.42
C VAL A 320 -7.67 -2.46 -2.23
N GLY A 321 -7.68 -2.45 -3.57
CA GLY A 321 -7.89 -1.15 -4.24
C GLY A 321 -7.99 -1.10 -5.75
N VAL A 322 -8.65 -2.07 -6.38
CA VAL A 322 -8.96 -1.98 -7.81
C VAL A 322 -10.42 -2.37 -8.04
N ASN A 323 -11.18 -1.48 -8.69
CA ASN A 323 -12.59 -1.70 -9.03
C ASN A 323 -12.73 -2.59 -10.27
N VAL A 324 -12.27 -3.84 -10.19
CA VAL A 324 -12.45 -4.83 -11.25
C VAL A 324 -13.79 -5.56 -11.06
N PRO A 325 -14.63 -5.67 -12.10
CA PRO A 325 -15.89 -6.42 -12.01
C PRO A 325 -15.62 -7.93 -11.86
N ILE A 326 -15.75 -8.46 -10.65
CA ILE A 326 -15.47 -9.87 -10.34
C ILE A 326 -16.76 -10.61 -9.98
N ARG A 327 -17.08 -11.67 -10.71
CA ARG A 327 -18.23 -12.53 -10.39
C ARG A 327 -17.84 -13.69 -9.47
N THR A 328 -16.67 -14.27 -9.68
CA THR A 328 -16.15 -15.40 -8.90
C THR A 328 -14.77 -15.10 -8.36
N VAL A 329 -14.51 -15.49 -7.11
CA VAL A 329 -13.17 -15.52 -6.51
C VAL A 329 -12.74 -16.98 -6.37
N VAL A 330 -11.51 -17.28 -6.77
CA VAL A 330 -10.91 -18.62 -6.68
C VAL A 330 -9.64 -18.55 -5.83
N PHE A 331 -9.68 -19.13 -4.64
CA PHE A 331 -8.49 -19.33 -3.81
C PHE A 331 -7.70 -20.53 -4.31
N THR A 332 -6.44 -20.31 -4.73
CA THR A 332 -5.56 -21.44 -5.08
C THR A 332 -4.90 -22.08 -3.86
N GLN A 333 -4.89 -21.38 -2.74
CA GLN A 333 -4.43 -21.87 -1.44
C GLN A 333 -5.02 -21.04 -0.29
N LEU A 334 -4.96 -21.57 0.94
CA LEU A 334 -5.42 -20.88 2.16
C LEU A 334 -4.28 -20.57 3.13
N CYS A 335 -3.04 -20.49 2.65
CA CYS A 335 -1.89 -20.09 3.45
C CYS A 335 -1.01 -19.08 2.70
N LYS A 336 -0.35 -18.19 3.44
CA LYS A 336 0.58 -17.20 2.90
C LYS A 336 1.75 -16.94 3.83
N TYR A 337 2.83 -16.41 3.26
CA TYR A 337 3.98 -15.92 4.01
C TYR A 337 3.68 -14.51 4.52
N ASP A 338 3.85 -14.27 5.82
CA ASP A 338 3.57 -12.96 6.45
C ASP A 338 4.81 -12.10 6.67
N GLY A 339 5.92 -12.44 6.01
CA GLY A 339 7.23 -11.80 6.21
C GLY A 339 8.11 -12.50 7.24
N ARG A 340 7.56 -13.44 8.03
CA ARG A 340 8.34 -14.25 8.99
C ARG A 340 8.13 -15.73 8.75
N ASP A 341 6.88 -16.17 8.77
CA ASP A 341 6.50 -17.57 8.65
C ASP A 341 5.35 -17.75 7.65
N THR A 342 5.16 -18.99 7.20
CA THR A 342 3.95 -19.34 6.42
C THR A 342 2.85 -19.75 7.38
N ARG A 343 1.70 -19.07 7.29
CA ARG A 343 0.52 -19.34 8.12
C ARG A 343 -0.75 -19.45 7.28
N VAL A 344 -1.76 -20.12 7.83
CA VAL A 344 -3.11 -20.11 7.27
C VAL A 344 -3.66 -18.67 7.31
N LEU A 345 -4.49 -18.31 6.33
CA LEU A 345 -5.15 -17.01 6.29
C LEU A 345 -5.96 -16.76 7.57
N SER A 346 -6.04 -15.50 7.98
CA SER A 346 -7.01 -15.06 8.98
C SER A 346 -8.42 -15.10 8.37
N VAL A 347 -9.45 -15.11 9.22
CA VAL A 347 -10.85 -14.99 8.74
C VAL A 347 -11.02 -13.67 7.98
N ARG A 348 -10.39 -12.60 8.48
CA ARG A 348 -10.43 -11.28 7.85
C ARG A 348 -9.83 -11.29 6.45
N ASP A 349 -8.62 -11.83 6.28
CA ASP A 349 -7.93 -11.90 4.98
C ASP A 349 -8.79 -12.65 3.97
N PHE A 350 -9.35 -13.79 4.39
CA PHE A 350 -10.22 -14.59 3.55
C PHE A 350 -11.49 -13.82 3.14
N GLN A 351 -12.19 -13.22 4.10
CA GLN A 351 -13.45 -12.50 3.84
C GLN A 351 -13.26 -11.23 3.00
N GLN A 352 -12.13 -10.53 3.13
CA GLN A 352 -11.82 -9.38 2.27
C GLN A 352 -11.67 -9.78 0.81
N ILE A 353 -10.91 -10.84 0.56
CA ILE A 353 -10.68 -11.36 -0.78
C ILE A 353 -11.97 -11.96 -1.34
N ALA A 354 -12.65 -12.82 -0.59
CA ALA A 354 -13.94 -13.42 -0.96
C ALA A 354 -15.02 -12.36 -1.23
N GLY A 355 -15.00 -11.26 -0.45
CA GLY A 355 -15.93 -10.15 -0.57
C GLY A 355 -15.85 -9.37 -1.88
N ARG A 356 -14.87 -9.65 -2.75
CA ARG A 356 -14.80 -9.10 -4.11
C ARG A 356 -15.70 -9.84 -5.10
N ALA A 357 -16.18 -11.05 -4.78
CA ALA A 357 -17.07 -11.81 -5.66
C ALA A 357 -18.49 -11.22 -5.71
N GLY A 358 -19.09 -11.18 -6.89
CA GLY A 358 -20.45 -10.69 -7.10
C GLY A 358 -20.49 -9.19 -7.37
N ARG A 359 -20.97 -8.83 -8.56
CA ARG A 359 -21.02 -7.45 -9.04
C ARG A 359 -22.40 -6.86 -8.75
N ARG A 360 -22.43 -5.79 -7.96
CA ARG A 360 -23.67 -5.03 -7.69
C ARG A 360 -24.30 -4.57 -9.01
N GLY A 361 -25.60 -4.80 -9.15
CA GLY A 361 -26.37 -4.41 -10.35
C GLY A 361 -26.22 -5.35 -11.56
N PHE A 362 -25.32 -6.33 -11.51
CA PHE A 362 -25.09 -7.28 -12.61
C PHE A 362 -25.30 -8.74 -12.22
N ASP A 363 -24.97 -9.12 -10.98
CA ASP A 363 -25.08 -10.50 -10.50
C ASP A 363 -26.09 -10.61 -9.36
N HIS A 364 -26.88 -11.70 -9.37
CA HIS A 364 -27.77 -12.07 -8.26
C HIS A 364 -27.05 -12.85 -7.16
N GLU A 365 -25.87 -13.40 -7.47
CA GLU A 365 -25.07 -14.24 -6.59
C GLU A 365 -23.60 -14.16 -7.00
N GLY A 366 -22.70 -14.07 -6.02
CA GLY A 366 -21.26 -14.19 -6.19
C GLY A 366 -20.76 -15.57 -5.78
N PHE A 367 -19.69 -16.05 -6.41
CA PHE A 367 -19.14 -17.38 -6.11
C PHE A 367 -17.75 -17.30 -5.50
N VAL A 368 -17.48 -18.13 -4.50
CA VAL A 368 -16.18 -18.24 -3.85
C VAL A 368 -15.74 -19.70 -3.89
N TRP A 369 -14.78 -20.01 -4.73
CA TRP A 369 -14.25 -21.36 -4.89
C TRP A 369 -12.90 -21.47 -4.19
N CYS A 370 -12.67 -22.56 -3.47
CA CYS A 370 -11.37 -22.89 -2.91
C CYS A 370 -10.88 -24.19 -3.54
N GLN A 371 -9.77 -24.09 -4.26
CA GLN A 371 -9.07 -25.25 -4.79
C GLN A 371 -8.47 -26.05 -3.63
N ALA A 372 -8.58 -27.37 -3.61
CA ALA A 372 -7.90 -28.24 -2.65
C ALA A 372 -6.37 -28.24 -2.89
N PRO A 373 -5.54 -28.56 -1.87
CA PRO A 373 -4.09 -28.64 -2.05
C PRO A 373 -3.71 -29.64 -3.14
N GLU A 374 -2.66 -29.35 -3.91
CA GLU A 374 -2.24 -30.16 -5.07
C GLU A 374 -2.02 -31.65 -4.71
N HIS A 375 -1.42 -31.94 -3.56
CA HIS A 375 -1.22 -33.31 -3.07
C HIS A 375 -2.53 -34.04 -2.70
N GLU A 376 -3.56 -33.31 -2.28
CA GLU A 376 -4.89 -33.88 -2.01
C GLU A 376 -5.66 -34.11 -3.32
N VAL A 377 -5.53 -33.20 -4.29
CA VAL A 377 -6.09 -33.38 -5.66
C VAL A 377 -5.46 -34.60 -6.34
N GLU A 378 -4.13 -34.72 -6.30
CA GLU A 378 -3.41 -35.88 -6.82
C GLU A 378 -3.88 -37.19 -6.17
N TYR A 379 -4.12 -37.16 -4.85
CA TYR A 379 -4.64 -38.31 -4.13
C TYR A 379 -6.07 -38.66 -4.54
N ALA A 380 -6.95 -37.67 -4.68
CA ALA A 380 -8.33 -37.85 -5.12
C ALA A 380 -8.41 -38.46 -6.53
N LEU A 381 -7.61 -37.93 -7.48
CA LEU A 381 -7.51 -38.47 -8.84
C LEU A 381 -6.94 -39.89 -8.87
N ALA A 382 -5.96 -40.20 -8.03
CA ALA A 382 -5.40 -41.55 -7.92
C ALA A 382 -6.42 -42.55 -7.34
N LEU A 383 -7.23 -42.10 -6.38
CA LEU A 383 -8.34 -42.87 -5.81
C LEU A 383 -9.43 -43.13 -6.84
N GLU A 384 -9.83 -42.11 -7.62
CA GLU A 384 -10.82 -42.24 -8.68
C GLU A 384 -10.39 -43.26 -9.74
N LYS A 385 -9.16 -43.13 -10.25
CA LYS A 385 -8.58 -44.12 -11.19
C LYS A 385 -8.50 -45.52 -10.59
N ALA A 386 -8.23 -45.63 -9.29
CA ALA A 386 -8.22 -46.92 -8.61
C ALA A 386 -9.64 -47.51 -8.50
N ARG A 387 -10.66 -46.69 -8.23
CA ARG A 387 -12.08 -47.10 -8.23
C ARG A 387 -12.53 -47.55 -9.62
N GLU A 388 -12.18 -46.81 -10.67
CA GLU A 388 -12.48 -47.21 -12.05
C GLU A 388 -11.86 -48.57 -12.41
N LYS A 389 -10.62 -48.80 -11.97
CA LYS A 389 -9.87 -50.03 -12.29
C LYS A 389 -10.24 -51.24 -11.43
N PHE A 390 -10.58 -51.02 -10.16
CA PHE A 390 -10.71 -52.09 -9.17
C PHE A 390 -12.07 -52.14 -8.47
N GLY A 391 -13.02 -51.26 -8.81
CA GLY A 391 -14.28 -51.07 -8.09
C GLY A 391 -14.06 -50.54 -6.67
N ASP A 392 -15.06 -50.74 -5.81
CA ASP A 392 -15.03 -50.32 -4.40
C ASP A 392 -14.30 -51.32 -3.47
N ASP A 393 -13.29 -52.04 -3.96
CA ASP A 393 -12.49 -52.99 -3.16
C ASP A 393 -11.67 -52.23 -2.09
N PRO A 394 -12.03 -52.33 -0.78
CA PRO A 394 -11.40 -51.54 0.26
C PRO A 394 -9.92 -51.85 0.45
N ALA A 395 -9.49 -53.08 0.16
CA ALA A 395 -8.11 -53.51 0.33
C ALA A 395 -7.19 -52.93 -0.76
N LYS A 396 -7.73 -52.69 -1.96
CA LYS A 396 -6.99 -52.06 -3.06
C LYS A 396 -6.99 -50.55 -2.97
N LEU A 397 -8.11 -49.94 -2.56
CA LEU A 397 -8.18 -48.49 -2.37
C LEU A 397 -7.26 -48.00 -1.24
N ARG A 398 -7.11 -48.77 -0.15
CA ARG A 398 -6.15 -48.46 0.92
C ARG A 398 -4.68 -48.49 0.49
N LYS A 399 -4.35 -49.12 -0.64
CA LYS A 399 -2.98 -49.16 -1.18
C LYS A 399 -2.62 -47.93 -2.00
N VAL A 400 -3.60 -47.06 -2.31
CA VAL A 400 -3.33 -45.80 -3.00
C VAL A 400 -2.50 -44.91 -2.07
N ARG A 401 -1.28 -44.59 -2.50
CA ARG A 401 -0.36 -43.76 -1.72
C ARG A 401 -0.84 -42.31 -1.73
N ARG A 402 -0.98 -41.71 -0.56
CA ARG A 402 -1.19 -40.25 -0.42
C ARG A 402 0.15 -39.53 -0.62
N PRO A 403 0.26 -38.57 -1.57
CA PRO A 403 1.45 -37.73 -1.70
C PRO A 403 1.68 -36.89 -0.44
N SER A 404 2.95 -36.59 -0.14
CA SER A 404 3.28 -35.77 1.03
C SER A 404 3.10 -34.28 0.73
N PRO A 405 2.70 -33.46 1.72
CA PRO A 405 2.61 -32.01 1.54
C PRO A 405 4.01 -31.39 1.32
N PRO A 406 4.07 -30.16 0.76
CA PRO A 406 5.33 -29.42 0.64
C PRO A 406 6.01 -29.23 1.99
N LYS A 407 7.34 -29.40 2.03
CA LYS A 407 8.14 -29.31 3.27
C LYS A 407 8.46 -27.87 3.70
N ARG A 408 8.38 -26.90 2.79
CA ARG A 408 8.71 -25.49 3.01
C ARG A 408 7.62 -24.61 2.45
N GLY A 409 7.39 -23.46 3.09
CA GLY A 409 6.44 -22.47 2.60
C GLY A 409 4.99 -22.94 2.61
N TYR A 410 4.64 -23.87 3.51
CA TYR A 410 3.31 -24.48 3.58
C TYR A 410 2.82 -24.59 5.02
N ALA A 411 1.62 -24.09 5.26
CA ALA A 411 0.87 -24.37 6.47
C ALA A 411 -0.29 -25.30 6.09
N PRO A 412 -0.53 -26.43 6.80
CA PRO A 412 -1.61 -27.35 6.46
C PRO A 412 -3.00 -26.70 6.48
N TRP A 413 -3.79 -26.94 5.44
CA TRP A 413 -5.20 -26.56 5.33
C TRP A 413 -5.98 -27.61 4.52
N ASN A 414 -7.31 -27.61 4.68
CA ASN A 414 -8.26 -28.57 4.14
C ASN A 414 -9.67 -27.96 4.04
N ALA A 415 -10.69 -28.77 3.74
CA ALA A 415 -12.10 -28.34 3.70
C ALA A 415 -12.57 -27.74 5.04
N ASP A 416 -12.23 -28.33 6.18
CA ASP A 416 -12.62 -27.78 7.49
C ASP A 416 -12.02 -26.38 7.73
N THR A 417 -10.77 -26.18 7.28
CA THR A 417 -10.13 -24.86 7.31
C THR A 417 -10.91 -23.87 6.46
N PHE A 418 -11.33 -24.26 5.26
CA PHE A 418 -12.14 -23.43 4.37
C PHE A 418 -13.49 -23.07 5.01
N ASP A 419 -14.21 -24.04 5.56
CA ASP A 419 -15.52 -23.84 6.19
C ASP A 419 -15.41 -22.89 7.40
N ARG A 420 -14.36 -23.04 8.21
CA ARG A 420 -14.06 -22.15 9.34
C ARG A 420 -13.77 -20.72 8.87
N LEU A 421 -13.05 -20.55 7.76
CA LEU A 421 -12.75 -19.21 7.22
C LEU A 421 -14.00 -18.55 6.60
N ALA A 422 -14.84 -19.34 5.93
CA ALA A 422 -16.07 -18.86 5.31
C ALA A 422 -17.15 -18.46 6.35
N SER A 423 -17.31 -19.24 7.41
CA SER A 423 -18.31 -19.02 8.46
C SER A 423 -17.80 -18.26 9.69
N GLY A 424 -16.48 -18.06 9.78
CA GLY A 424 -15.84 -17.46 10.95
C GLY A 424 -16.18 -15.98 11.15
N GLN A 425 -15.97 -15.49 12.37
CA GLN A 425 -16.00 -14.06 12.66
C GLN A 425 -14.58 -13.47 12.58
N PRO A 426 -14.40 -12.27 11.99
CA PRO A 426 -13.11 -11.59 11.97
C PRO A 426 -12.53 -11.39 13.38
N GLU A 427 -11.21 -11.50 13.47
CA GLU A 427 -10.50 -11.41 14.74
C GLU A 427 -10.51 -9.97 15.29
N LEU A 428 -10.32 -9.84 16.61
CA LEU A 428 -10.11 -8.55 17.27
C LEU A 428 -8.91 -7.81 16.67
N LEU A 429 -9.10 -6.53 16.38
CA LEU A 429 -8.01 -5.63 16.04
C LEU A 429 -7.06 -5.50 17.25
N ARG A 430 -5.77 -5.77 17.05
CA ARG A 430 -4.74 -5.60 18.07
C ARG A 430 -3.88 -4.39 17.73
N SER A 431 -3.49 -3.67 18.78
CA SER A 431 -2.59 -2.52 18.67
C SER A 431 -1.22 -2.96 18.16
N GLN A 432 -0.58 -2.09 17.37
CA GLN A 432 0.78 -2.24 16.86
C GLN A 432 1.52 -0.91 17.10
N PHE A 433 1.31 -0.32 18.28
CA PHE A 433 1.91 0.96 18.63
C PHE A 433 3.42 0.80 18.75
N ASP A 434 4.19 1.74 18.20
CA ASP A 434 5.62 1.83 18.47
C ASP A 434 6.06 3.29 18.56
N VAL A 435 7.17 3.51 19.27
CA VAL A 435 7.71 4.83 19.55
C VAL A 435 8.93 5.08 18.67
N SER A 436 8.82 6.10 17.81
CA SER A 436 9.91 6.55 16.93
C SER A 436 10.48 7.90 17.38
N HIS A 437 11.63 8.26 16.80
CA HIS A 437 12.22 9.59 17.01
C HIS A 437 11.32 10.69 16.45
N SER A 438 10.80 10.50 15.24
CA SER A 438 9.85 11.42 14.60
C SER A 438 8.61 11.66 15.48
N MET A 439 8.08 10.62 16.13
CA MET A 439 6.97 10.77 17.07
C MET A 439 7.33 11.68 18.25
N LEU A 440 8.51 11.49 18.86
CA LEU A 440 8.94 12.36 19.95
C LEU A 440 9.13 13.80 19.49
N MET A 441 9.80 14.02 18.35
CA MET A 441 10.04 15.38 17.85
C MET A 441 8.72 16.12 17.58
N ASN A 442 7.76 15.49 16.91
CA ASN A 442 6.46 16.10 16.63
C ASN A 442 5.68 16.43 17.91
N VAL A 443 5.74 15.57 18.93
CA VAL A 443 4.98 15.77 20.18
C VAL A 443 5.66 16.75 21.13
N LEU A 444 6.99 16.71 21.21
CA LEU A 444 7.76 17.59 22.10
C LEU A 444 7.72 19.05 21.64
N ASP A 445 7.61 19.30 20.34
CA ASP A 445 7.61 20.67 19.80
C ASP A 445 6.24 21.36 19.81
N ARG A 446 5.20 20.66 20.26
CA ARG A 446 3.84 21.20 20.41
C ARG A 446 3.83 22.44 21.30
N PRO A 447 2.93 23.41 21.05
CA PRO A 447 2.60 24.42 22.04
C PRO A 447 2.22 23.78 23.40
N GLY A 448 2.69 24.37 24.50
CA GLY A 448 2.51 23.90 25.86
C GLY A 448 3.46 22.78 26.30
N ASP A 449 2.99 21.92 27.22
CA ASP A 449 3.82 20.85 27.80
C ASP A 449 3.85 19.58 26.90
N GLY A 450 4.76 19.58 25.93
CA GLY A 450 5.04 18.44 25.06
C GLY A 450 5.49 17.18 25.81
N CYS A 451 6.14 17.30 26.97
CA CYS A 451 6.51 16.15 27.80
C CYS A 451 5.27 15.51 28.46
N ALA A 452 4.31 16.31 28.92
CA ALA A 452 3.04 15.80 29.42
C ALA A 452 2.20 15.19 28.30
N ALA A 453 2.20 15.78 27.10
CA ALA A 453 1.57 15.18 25.92
C ALA A 453 2.16 13.80 25.60
N MET A 454 3.49 13.70 25.52
CA MET A 454 4.16 12.42 25.26
C MET A 454 3.88 11.39 26.37
N ARG A 455 3.84 11.83 27.65
CA ARG A 455 3.47 10.95 28.76
C ARG A 455 2.06 10.39 28.60
N ARG A 456 1.08 11.22 28.23
CA ARG A 456 -0.30 10.77 27.97
C ARG A 456 -0.33 9.75 26.84
N LEU A 457 0.28 10.06 25.69
CA LEU A 457 0.36 9.15 24.54
C LEU A 457 0.99 7.78 24.90
N LEU A 458 2.02 7.76 25.74
CA LEU A 458 2.70 6.53 26.18
C LEU A 458 1.92 5.70 27.22
N THR A 459 1.01 6.33 27.97
CA THR A 459 0.32 5.70 29.11
C THR A 459 -1.15 5.38 28.85
N ASP A 460 -1.78 6.13 27.95
CA ASP A 460 -3.19 6.04 27.58
C ASP A 460 -3.37 5.68 26.10
N ASN A 461 -2.55 4.75 25.60
CA ASN A 461 -2.73 4.10 24.29
C ASN A 461 -3.42 2.72 24.45
N HIS A 462 -3.62 2.01 23.34
CA HIS A 462 -4.32 0.70 23.35
C HIS A 462 -3.40 -0.52 23.58
N GLU A 463 -2.14 -0.31 23.95
CA GLU A 463 -1.21 -1.38 24.31
C GLU A 463 -1.43 -1.86 25.75
N THR A 464 -0.87 -3.04 26.04
CA THR A 464 -0.85 -3.56 27.41
C THR A 464 0.06 -2.71 28.30
N ARG A 465 -0.19 -2.70 29.62
CA ARG A 465 0.70 -2.02 30.59
C ARG A 465 2.15 -2.49 30.52
N ALA A 466 2.40 -3.75 30.14
CA ALA A 466 3.75 -4.28 29.95
C ALA A 466 4.43 -3.65 28.73
N ALA A 467 3.74 -3.57 27.61
CA ALA A 467 4.22 -2.89 26.40
C ALA A 467 4.43 -1.38 26.66
N ASN A 468 3.52 -0.70 27.36
CA ASN A 468 3.69 0.71 27.73
C ASN A 468 4.99 0.97 28.50
N ARG A 469 5.38 0.08 29.42
CA ARG A 469 6.67 0.20 30.12
C ARG A 469 7.86 0.09 29.18
N THR A 470 7.78 -0.76 28.16
CA THR A 470 8.81 -0.88 27.12
C THR A 470 8.86 0.40 26.28
N HIS A 471 7.71 0.91 25.82
CA HIS A 471 7.61 2.16 25.07
C HIS A 471 8.13 3.36 25.86
N ILE A 472 7.82 3.47 27.16
CA ILE A 472 8.32 4.53 28.03
C ILE A 472 9.85 4.47 28.15
N ARG A 473 10.43 3.28 28.36
CA ARG A 473 11.90 3.13 28.42
C ARG A 473 12.55 3.54 27.09
N ARG A 474 11.96 3.13 25.97
CA ARG A 474 12.41 3.52 24.63
C ARG A 474 12.31 5.03 24.42
N ALA A 475 11.19 5.65 24.78
CA ALA A 475 10.99 7.09 24.71
C ALA A 475 12.01 7.87 25.56
N ILE A 476 12.30 7.40 26.79
CA ILE A 476 13.32 8.03 27.65
C ILE A 476 14.72 7.90 27.03
N ALA A 477 15.05 6.73 26.46
CA ALA A 477 16.33 6.53 25.78
C ALA A 477 16.47 7.46 24.57
N ILE A 478 15.43 7.57 23.74
CA ILE A 478 15.36 8.50 22.61
C ILE A 478 15.50 9.94 23.10
N TYR A 479 14.69 10.35 24.08
CA TYR A 479 14.70 11.71 24.62
C TYR A 479 16.08 12.11 25.16
N ARG A 480 16.74 11.23 25.93
CA ARG A 480 18.11 11.47 26.41
C ARG A 480 19.08 11.65 25.26
N SER A 481 18.98 10.78 24.25
CA SER A 481 19.77 10.91 23.03
C SER A 481 19.53 12.27 22.36
N LEU A 482 18.29 12.72 22.22
CA LEU A 482 17.96 14.01 21.59
C LEU A 482 18.50 15.23 22.36
N VAL A 483 18.48 15.17 23.69
CA VAL A 483 18.99 16.24 24.56
C VAL A 483 20.51 16.27 24.60
N GLU A 484 21.16 15.10 24.71
CA GLU A 484 22.63 14.98 24.67
C GLU A 484 23.22 15.60 23.40
N THR A 485 22.42 15.65 22.34
CA THR A 485 22.85 15.98 20.99
C THR A 485 22.26 17.31 20.53
N GLN A 486 21.70 18.07 21.48
CA GLN A 486 21.21 19.45 21.32
C GLN A 486 20.09 19.64 20.29
N VAL A 487 19.38 18.57 19.96
CA VAL A 487 18.24 18.56 19.04
C VAL A 487 17.00 19.03 19.75
N VAL A 488 16.88 18.55 20.98
CA VAL A 488 15.86 18.95 21.92
C VAL A 488 16.55 19.76 23.00
N GLU A 489 16.17 21.01 23.10
CA GLU A 489 16.62 21.91 24.16
C GLU A 489 15.59 21.92 25.29
N ARG A 490 16.08 21.93 26.52
CA ARG A 490 15.28 22.23 27.71
C ARG A 490 15.44 23.70 28.03
N LEU A 491 14.32 24.40 28.17
CA LEU A 491 14.32 25.81 28.52
C LEU A 491 14.17 25.98 30.03
N ASP A 492 14.87 26.96 30.58
CA ASP A 492 14.75 27.30 32.01
C ASP A 492 13.40 27.99 32.31
N GLU A 493 12.87 28.73 31.34
CA GLU A 493 11.56 29.37 31.37
C GLU A 493 10.77 29.00 30.09
N PRO A 494 9.42 28.96 30.12
CA PRO A 494 8.62 28.68 28.94
C PRO A 494 8.84 29.71 27.82
N ASP A 495 8.84 29.27 26.56
CA ASP A 495 8.88 30.17 25.40
C ASP A 495 7.52 30.81 25.07
N GLU A 496 7.44 31.53 23.93
CA GLU A 496 6.20 32.20 23.48
C GLU A 496 5.04 31.24 23.21
N LEU A 497 5.31 29.95 23.02
CA LEU A 497 4.32 28.90 22.85
C LEU A 497 4.11 28.08 24.14
N ASP A 498 4.58 28.59 25.29
CA ASP A 498 4.54 27.95 26.62
C ASP A 498 5.29 26.60 26.68
N ARG A 499 6.33 26.43 25.86
CA ARG A 499 7.11 25.19 25.80
C ARG A 499 8.28 25.26 26.76
N LEU A 500 8.46 24.21 27.57
CA LEU A 500 9.67 23.99 28.38
C LEU A 500 10.71 23.11 27.68
N VAL A 501 10.32 22.54 26.55
CA VAL A 501 11.15 21.70 25.70
C VAL A 501 10.83 22.10 24.27
N ARG A 502 11.85 22.46 23.49
CA ARG A 502 11.68 22.78 22.06
C ARG A 502 12.64 21.96 21.22
N VAL A 503 12.27 21.73 19.96
CA VAL A 503 13.17 21.18 18.96
C VAL A 503 13.92 22.37 18.32
N ASN A 504 15.26 22.33 18.31
CA ASN A 504 16.07 23.43 17.77
C ASN A 504 15.88 23.58 16.24
N VAL A 505 15.52 24.79 15.82
CA VAL A 505 14.85 25.12 14.54
C VAL A 505 15.82 25.51 13.40
N ASP A 506 16.96 24.85 13.26
CA ASP A 506 17.59 24.75 11.91
C ASP A 506 17.11 23.48 11.18
N LEU A 507 16.40 22.59 11.88
CA LEU A 507 15.97 21.29 11.36
C LEU A 507 14.53 21.28 10.80
N GLN A 508 13.72 22.31 11.02
CA GLN A 508 12.30 22.27 10.61
C GLN A 508 12.04 22.70 9.16
N ALA A 509 12.93 23.51 8.57
CA ALA A 509 12.80 23.95 7.18
C ALA A 509 13.25 22.87 6.18
N GLU A 510 14.14 21.95 6.58
CA GLU A 510 14.69 20.88 5.75
C GLU A 510 13.97 19.53 5.93
N PHE A 511 13.04 19.44 6.88
CA PHE A 511 12.35 18.19 7.18
C PHE A 511 11.13 18.00 6.26
N ASP A 512 11.38 17.51 5.06
CA ASP A 512 10.38 16.71 4.35
C ASP A 512 10.25 15.39 5.15
N LEU A 513 9.28 15.34 6.08
CA LEU A 513 9.05 14.26 7.06
C LEU A 513 8.91 12.85 6.45
N THR A 514 8.92 12.75 5.14
CA THR A 514 8.72 11.56 4.33
C THR A 514 10.06 10.93 3.92
N GLN A 515 11.17 11.68 3.97
CA GLN A 515 12.52 11.22 3.62
C GLN A 515 13.56 11.62 4.69
N PRO A 516 13.68 10.85 5.80
CA PRO A 516 14.52 11.21 6.94
C PRO A 516 16.03 11.33 6.65
N LEU A 517 16.49 10.85 5.49
CA LEU A 517 17.90 10.87 5.06
C LEU A 517 18.22 11.96 4.03
N SER A 518 17.24 12.75 3.58
CA SER A 518 17.50 13.83 2.60
C SER A 518 18.50 14.88 3.07
N PRO A 519 18.49 15.34 4.34
CA PRO A 519 19.50 16.28 4.83
C PRO A 519 20.92 15.70 4.82
N PHE A 520 21.08 14.40 5.10
CA PHE A 520 22.37 13.73 4.96
C PHE A 520 22.88 13.76 3.52
N ALA A 521 22.00 13.57 2.53
CA ALA A 521 22.42 13.63 1.13
C ALA A 521 22.96 15.02 0.76
N LEU A 522 22.29 16.08 1.17
CA LEU A 522 22.73 17.46 0.93
C LEU A 522 24.12 17.70 1.52
N ASP A 523 24.30 17.42 2.81
CA ASP A 523 25.58 17.56 3.51
C ASP A 523 26.67 16.71 2.85
N ALA A 524 26.39 15.45 2.52
CA ALA A 524 27.36 14.54 1.94
C ALA A 524 27.82 15.00 0.55
N ILE A 525 26.92 15.56 -0.28
CA ILE A 525 27.26 16.11 -1.59
C ILE A 525 28.23 17.29 -1.48
N GLU A 526 28.16 18.08 -0.40
CA GLU A 526 29.07 19.20 -0.20
C GLU A 526 30.54 18.77 -0.04
N PHE A 527 30.78 17.57 0.49
CA PHE A 527 32.12 17.01 0.71
C PHE A 527 32.69 16.31 -0.52
N LEU A 528 31.91 16.14 -1.59
CA LEU A 528 32.40 15.61 -2.87
C LEU A 528 33.08 16.72 -3.67
N ASP A 529 34.17 16.37 -4.36
CA ASP A 529 34.93 17.28 -5.22
C ASP A 529 34.27 17.38 -6.61
N PRO A 530 33.73 18.54 -7.02
CA PRO A 530 33.10 18.71 -8.34
C PRO A 530 34.05 18.56 -9.53
N ASP A 531 35.36 18.66 -9.31
CA ASP A 531 36.36 18.57 -10.37
C ASP A 531 36.77 17.11 -10.68
N GLU A 532 36.37 16.14 -9.84
CA GLU A 532 36.64 14.72 -10.05
C GLU A 532 35.75 14.13 -11.16
N PRO A 533 36.29 13.35 -12.12
CA PRO A 533 35.47 12.75 -13.19
C PRO A 533 34.37 11.79 -12.69
N THR A 534 34.52 11.24 -11.48
CA THR A 534 33.51 10.35 -10.88
C THR A 534 32.40 11.13 -10.17
N TYR A 535 32.53 12.45 -10.03
CA TYR A 535 31.61 13.29 -9.26
C TYR A 535 30.13 13.03 -9.57
N PRO A 536 29.67 12.95 -10.84
CA PRO A 536 28.26 12.69 -11.12
C PRO A 536 27.74 11.35 -10.60
N LEU A 537 28.57 10.31 -10.70
CA LEU A 537 28.24 8.95 -10.23
C LEU A 537 28.34 8.83 -8.70
N ASP A 538 29.24 9.60 -8.09
CA ASP A 538 29.41 9.64 -6.65
C ASP A 538 28.24 10.38 -5.98
N VAL A 539 27.78 11.50 -6.56
CA VAL A 539 26.53 12.17 -6.17
C VAL A 539 25.34 11.20 -6.30
N LEU A 540 25.22 10.48 -7.42
CA LEU A 540 24.18 9.47 -7.58
C LEU A 540 24.26 8.37 -6.52
N SER A 541 25.46 7.93 -6.14
CA SER A 541 25.67 6.90 -5.12
C SER A 541 25.25 7.37 -3.73
N VAL A 542 25.50 8.64 -3.39
CA VAL A 542 25.01 9.27 -2.16
C VAL A 542 23.48 9.23 -2.13
N LEU A 543 22.83 9.67 -3.21
CA LEU A 543 21.38 9.71 -3.30
C LEU A 543 20.78 8.29 -3.23
N GLU A 544 21.28 7.34 -4.01
CA GLU A 544 20.83 5.94 -3.98
C GLU A 544 20.95 5.33 -2.57
N ALA A 545 21.97 5.71 -1.79
CA ALA A 545 22.16 5.23 -0.43
C ALA A 545 21.10 5.73 0.56
N THR A 546 20.40 6.83 0.26
CA THR A 546 19.29 7.36 1.08
C THR A 546 17.93 6.74 0.75
N LEU A 547 17.81 6.09 -0.42
CA LEU A 547 16.56 5.49 -0.88
C LEU A 547 16.26 4.15 -0.21
N GLU A 548 15.01 3.71 -0.30
CA GLU A 548 14.59 2.36 0.07
C GLU A 548 15.26 1.29 -0.82
N ASN A 549 15.42 0.07 -0.31
CA ASN A 549 16.07 -1.00 -1.09
C ASN A 549 15.07 -1.61 -2.09
N PRO A 550 15.38 -1.65 -3.40
CA PRO A 550 14.63 -2.45 -4.36
C PRO A 550 15.08 -3.91 -4.22
N THR A 551 14.67 -4.58 -3.14
CA THR A 551 15.19 -5.88 -2.71
C THR A 551 15.25 -6.92 -3.84
N VAL A 552 14.22 -6.99 -4.68
CA VAL A 552 14.18 -7.93 -5.82
C VAL A 552 15.32 -7.69 -6.82
N VAL A 553 15.73 -6.44 -7.04
CA VAL A 553 16.84 -6.09 -7.94
C VAL A 553 18.17 -6.42 -7.27
N LEU A 554 18.36 -6.00 -6.01
CA LEU A 554 19.60 -6.22 -5.26
C LEU A 554 19.88 -7.71 -5.01
N GLU A 555 18.85 -8.51 -4.75
CA GLU A 555 18.98 -9.97 -4.62
C GLU A 555 19.49 -10.59 -5.93
N ARG A 556 19.02 -10.11 -7.09
CA ARG A 556 19.50 -10.60 -8.39
C ARG A 556 20.92 -10.16 -8.71
N GLN A 557 21.30 -8.93 -8.34
CA GLN A 557 22.68 -8.49 -8.43
C GLN A 557 23.61 -9.38 -7.60
N ARG A 558 23.23 -9.66 -6.34
CA ARG A 558 23.98 -10.56 -5.46
C ARG A 558 24.06 -11.99 -6.03
N ASP A 559 22.95 -12.53 -6.50
CA ASP A 559 22.91 -13.89 -7.06
C ASP A 559 23.80 -14.02 -8.31
N MET A 560 23.86 -12.97 -9.15
CA MET A 560 24.74 -12.93 -10.31
C MET A 560 26.21 -12.78 -9.92
N ALA A 561 26.54 -11.85 -9.01
CA ALA A 561 27.89 -11.71 -8.46
C ALA A 561 28.40 -13.01 -7.82
N ARG A 562 27.53 -13.73 -7.11
CA ARG A 562 27.82 -15.05 -6.55
C ARG A 562 28.07 -16.09 -7.63
N THR A 563 27.32 -16.03 -8.74
CA THR A 563 27.52 -16.92 -9.89
C THR A 563 28.86 -16.67 -10.57
N ASP A 564 29.22 -15.40 -10.76
CA ASP A 564 30.49 -14.98 -11.38
C ASP A 564 31.68 -15.38 -10.50
N LEU A 565 31.64 -15.08 -9.20
CA LEU A 565 32.68 -15.47 -8.24
C LEU A 565 32.84 -16.99 -8.17
N LEU A 566 31.74 -17.76 -8.20
CA LEU A 566 31.82 -19.22 -8.23
C LEU A 566 32.50 -19.73 -9.51
N ALA A 567 32.29 -19.08 -10.65
CA ALA A 567 32.94 -19.43 -11.91
C ALA A 567 34.45 -19.10 -11.88
N GLU A 568 34.82 -17.94 -11.35
CA GLU A 568 36.21 -17.51 -11.14
C GLU A 568 36.95 -18.48 -10.20
N MET A 569 36.41 -18.72 -9.01
CA MET A 569 37.03 -19.62 -8.04
C MET A 569 37.13 -21.07 -8.54
N LYS A 570 36.20 -21.52 -9.40
CA LYS A 570 36.32 -22.82 -10.08
C LYS A 570 37.47 -22.83 -11.08
N ALA A 571 37.70 -21.73 -11.80
CA ALA A 571 38.81 -21.60 -12.74
C ALA A 571 40.17 -21.54 -12.02
N GLU A 572 40.21 -20.91 -10.85
CA GLU A 572 41.40 -20.82 -9.98
C GLU A 572 41.70 -22.09 -9.19
N GLY A 573 40.78 -23.06 -9.17
CA GLY A 573 40.96 -24.33 -8.45
C GLY A 573 40.78 -24.22 -6.93
N VAL A 574 40.03 -23.22 -6.45
CA VAL A 574 39.75 -23.03 -5.02
C VAL A 574 38.95 -24.20 -4.44
N GLU A 575 39.33 -24.64 -3.25
CA GLU A 575 38.69 -25.76 -2.55
C GLU A 575 37.19 -25.52 -2.28
N TYR A 576 36.41 -26.59 -2.18
CA TYR A 576 34.95 -26.47 -2.04
C TYR A 576 34.52 -25.72 -0.77
N GLU A 577 35.15 -26.00 0.37
CA GLU A 577 34.81 -25.36 1.65
C GLU A 577 35.09 -23.85 1.61
N GLU A 578 36.27 -23.46 1.12
CA GLU A 578 36.66 -22.05 0.95
C GLU A 578 35.76 -21.32 -0.06
N ARG A 579 35.31 -21.99 -1.13
CA ARG A 579 34.31 -21.43 -2.04
C ARG A 579 32.99 -21.14 -1.33
N MET A 580 32.51 -22.06 -0.49
CA MET A 580 31.24 -21.86 0.20
C MET A 580 31.31 -20.70 1.19
N GLU A 581 32.41 -20.57 1.93
CA GLU A 581 32.66 -19.45 2.85
C GLU A 581 32.67 -18.10 2.10
N ARG A 582 33.47 -17.98 1.03
CA ARG A 582 33.53 -16.75 0.22
C ARG A 582 32.18 -16.40 -0.42
N LEU A 583 31.37 -17.39 -0.81
CA LEU A 583 30.04 -17.14 -1.38
C LEU A 583 29.01 -16.64 -0.35
N GLU A 584 29.21 -16.91 0.94
CA GLU A 584 28.33 -16.40 2.01
C GLU A 584 28.55 -14.90 2.26
N GLU A 585 29.76 -14.40 1.97
CA GLU A 585 30.13 -12.98 2.12
C GLU A 585 29.74 -12.10 0.93
N VAL A 586 29.28 -12.69 -0.19
CA VAL A 586 28.93 -11.93 -1.40
C VAL A 586 27.72 -11.04 -1.16
N GLU A 587 27.91 -9.75 -1.38
CA GLU A 587 26.87 -8.72 -1.38
C GLU A 587 26.65 -8.15 -2.79
N TRP A 588 25.59 -7.37 -2.98
CA TRP A 588 25.44 -6.53 -4.18
C TRP A 588 26.46 -5.38 -4.17
N PRO A 589 26.75 -4.74 -5.33
CA PRO A 589 27.67 -3.61 -5.41
C PRO A 589 27.27 -2.43 -4.51
N LYS A 590 28.24 -1.89 -3.78
CA LYS A 590 28.08 -0.77 -2.84
C LYS A 590 29.14 0.31 -3.09
N PRO A 591 28.99 1.14 -4.13
CA PRO A 591 29.90 2.26 -4.39
C PRO A 591 29.98 3.18 -3.17
N LEU A 592 31.18 3.72 -2.92
CA LEU A 592 31.47 4.58 -1.76
C LEU A 592 31.11 3.95 -0.40
N ARG A 593 30.98 2.62 -0.28
CA ARG A 593 30.52 1.94 0.95
C ARG A 593 31.14 2.49 2.23
N ASP A 594 32.45 2.43 2.32
CA ASP A 594 33.17 2.76 3.55
C ASP A 594 33.07 4.26 3.82
N TRP A 595 33.25 5.08 2.78
CA TRP A 595 33.08 6.54 2.88
C TRP A 595 31.66 6.95 3.29
N LEU A 596 30.61 6.30 2.76
CA LEU A 596 29.22 6.57 3.12
C LEU A 596 28.93 6.17 4.55
N TYR A 597 29.41 5.02 5.01
CA TYR A 597 29.24 4.62 6.40
C TYR A 597 30.03 5.54 7.34
N ASP A 598 31.26 5.90 7.00
CA ASP A 598 32.07 6.81 7.82
C ASP A 598 31.47 8.21 7.87
N SER A 599 31.03 8.74 6.72
CA SER A 599 30.35 10.04 6.62
C SER A 599 29.03 10.02 7.36
N PHE A 600 28.23 8.95 7.22
CA PHE A 600 26.98 8.81 7.97
C PHE A 600 27.23 8.62 9.47
N ASN A 601 28.27 7.92 9.89
CA ASN A 601 28.63 7.78 11.30
C ASN A 601 29.05 9.13 11.90
N ALA A 602 29.87 9.90 11.18
CA ALA A 602 30.25 11.25 11.57
C ALA A 602 29.05 12.21 11.59
N TRP A 603 28.19 12.14 10.58
CA TRP A 603 26.99 12.95 10.47
C TRP A 603 25.95 12.58 11.52
N SER A 604 25.69 11.29 11.74
CA SER A 604 24.76 10.76 12.75
C SER A 604 25.22 11.00 14.18
N THR A 605 26.50 11.33 14.41
CA THR A 605 26.98 11.84 15.72
C THR A 605 26.38 13.21 16.02
N ARG A 606 26.19 14.04 14.98
CA ARG A 606 25.46 15.32 15.03
C ARG A 606 23.95 15.15 14.83
N HIS A 607 23.50 14.00 14.32
CA HIS A 607 22.09 13.68 14.04
C HIS A 607 21.55 12.40 14.72
N PRO A 608 21.58 12.26 16.06
CA PRO A 608 21.46 10.95 16.72
C PRO A 608 20.03 10.41 16.81
N TRP A 609 19.05 11.18 16.34
CA TRP A 609 17.67 10.74 16.17
C TRP A 609 17.48 9.80 14.98
N LEU A 610 18.49 9.68 14.12
CA LEU A 610 18.50 8.74 13.02
C LEU A 610 19.19 7.42 13.40
N ARG A 611 19.46 7.15 14.68
CA ARG A 611 20.09 5.88 15.14
C ARG A 611 19.38 4.59 14.71
N ASN A 612 18.10 4.67 14.34
CA ASN A 612 17.36 3.51 13.82
C ASN A 612 17.30 3.46 12.29
N ASP A 613 17.71 4.54 11.62
CA ASP A 613 17.86 4.63 10.17
C ASP A 613 19.35 4.54 9.84
N ASN A 614 19.67 4.02 8.66
CA ASN A 614 21.05 3.94 8.20
C ASN A 614 21.06 4.15 6.69
N VAL A 615 22.15 4.70 6.19
CA VAL A 615 22.43 4.66 4.75
C VAL A 615 22.49 3.22 4.30
N ARG A 616 22.02 3.00 3.07
CA ARG A 616 21.95 1.68 2.46
C ARG A 616 22.73 1.74 1.15
N PRO A 617 24.08 1.77 1.19
CA PRO A 617 24.87 1.81 -0.03
C PRO A 617 24.42 0.71 -1.01
N LYS A 618 24.18 1.10 -2.26
CA LYS A 618 23.74 0.24 -3.37
C LYS A 618 24.04 0.92 -4.70
N SER A 619 24.01 0.16 -5.79
CA SER A 619 24.15 0.69 -7.15
C SER A 619 23.09 0.07 -8.04
N VAL A 620 22.13 0.88 -8.48
CA VAL A 620 21.10 0.42 -9.44
C VAL A 620 21.04 1.40 -10.60
N ALA A 621 20.77 2.67 -10.34
CA ALA A 621 20.83 3.72 -11.37
C ALA A 621 22.28 3.92 -11.85
N ARG A 622 23.25 3.91 -10.92
CA ARG A 622 24.68 4.00 -11.26
C ARG A 622 25.14 2.80 -12.10
N ASP A 623 24.86 1.58 -11.66
CA ASP A 623 25.21 0.36 -12.40
C ASP A 623 24.58 0.34 -13.81
N MET A 624 23.35 0.83 -13.94
CA MET A 624 22.69 0.97 -15.23
C MET A 624 23.36 2.02 -16.13
N ASN A 625 23.80 3.14 -15.56
CA ASN A 625 24.53 4.20 -16.27
C ASN A 625 25.94 3.73 -16.70
N GLU A 626 26.72 3.15 -15.78
CA GLU A 626 28.08 2.66 -16.02
C GLU A 626 28.12 1.58 -17.12
N ARG A 627 27.07 0.76 -17.21
CA ARG A 627 26.94 -0.27 -18.24
C ARG A 627 26.29 0.21 -19.54
N ALA A 628 25.87 1.47 -19.60
CA ALA A 628 25.09 2.06 -20.70
C ALA A 628 23.88 1.19 -21.09
N MET A 629 23.20 0.59 -20.11
CA MET A 629 22.08 -0.31 -20.35
C MET A 629 20.78 0.47 -20.48
N THR A 630 19.97 0.10 -21.47
CA THR A 630 18.55 0.49 -21.51
C THR A 630 17.74 -0.27 -20.45
N PHE A 631 16.54 0.23 -20.13
CA PHE A 631 15.63 -0.44 -19.17
C PHE A 631 15.39 -1.91 -19.53
N ARG A 632 15.17 -2.19 -20.82
CA ARG A 632 14.95 -3.55 -21.32
C ARG A 632 16.19 -4.44 -21.12
N GLU A 633 17.38 -3.93 -21.40
CA GLU A 633 18.63 -4.68 -21.25
C GLU A 633 18.90 -4.98 -19.78
N TYR A 634 18.73 -4.01 -18.89
CA TYR A 634 18.90 -4.18 -17.45
C TYR A 634 17.97 -5.25 -16.88
N VAL A 635 16.68 -5.22 -17.27
CA VAL A 635 15.68 -6.21 -16.85
C VAL A 635 16.05 -7.62 -17.32
N ASN A 636 16.55 -7.76 -18.55
CA ASN A 636 16.97 -9.04 -19.09
C ASN A 636 18.28 -9.54 -18.45
N HIS A 637 19.22 -8.64 -18.21
CA HIS A 637 20.53 -8.94 -17.62
C HIS A 637 20.38 -9.57 -16.23
N TYR A 638 19.58 -8.94 -15.36
CA TYR A 638 19.33 -9.43 -14.00
C TYR A 638 18.14 -10.41 -13.87
N GLY A 639 17.43 -10.69 -14.97
CA GLY A 639 16.31 -11.63 -14.97
C GLY A 639 15.14 -11.21 -14.07
N ILE A 640 14.88 -9.90 -13.96
CA ILE A 640 13.83 -9.31 -13.10
C ILE A 640 12.48 -9.12 -13.83
N LYS A 641 12.24 -9.90 -14.88
CA LYS A 641 10.97 -9.90 -15.63
C LYS A 641 9.79 -10.14 -14.69
N GLY A 642 8.76 -9.29 -14.77
CA GLY A 642 7.60 -9.32 -13.86
C GLY A 642 7.79 -8.52 -12.56
N SER A 643 8.96 -7.94 -12.33
CA SER A 643 9.23 -7.00 -11.23
C SER A 643 9.69 -5.63 -11.74
N GLU A 644 9.39 -5.34 -13.01
CA GLU A 644 9.75 -4.11 -13.73
C GLU A 644 9.23 -2.84 -13.03
N GLY A 645 8.03 -2.90 -12.42
CA GLY A 645 7.47 -1.78 -11.66
C GLY A 645 8.24 -1.43 -10.40
N VAL A 646 8.96 -2.39 -9.80
CA VAL A 646 9.85 -2.12 -8.66
C VAL A 646 11.07 -1.33 -9.12
N LEU A 647 11.68 -1.74 -10.23
CA LEU A 647 12.80 -1.02 -10.83
C LEU A 647 12.38 0.38 -11.27
N LEU A 648 11.27 0.52 -12.00
CA LEU A 648 10.81 1.83 -12.48
C LEU A 648 10.53 2.80 -11.31
N ARG A 649 9.86 2.33 -10.24
CA ARG A 649 9.62 3.16 -9.05
C ARG A 649 10.93 3.63 -8.45
N TYR A 650 11.88 2.73 -8.26
CA TYR A 650 13.18 3.07 -7.71
C TYR A 650 13.94 4.09 -8.59
N LEU A 651 13.92 3.91 -9.91
CA LEU A 651 14.54 4.87 -10.84
C LEU A 651 13.83 6.24 -10.83
N SER A 652 12.51 6.25 -10.67
CA SER A 652 11.73 7.48 -10.49
C SER A 652 12.07 8.18 -9.17
N ASP A 653 12.25 7.43 -8.07
CA ASP A 653 12.67 7.97 -6.78
C ASP A 653 14.10 8.53 -6.86
N ALA A 654 15.02 7.85 -7.55
CA ALA A 654 16.37 8.34 -7.82
C ALA A 654 16.37 9.62 -8.68
N TYR A 655 15.51 9.69 -9.71
CA TYR A 655 15.32 10.89 -10.51
C TYR A 655 14.81 12.07 -9.66
N LYS A 656 13.78 11.85 -8.84
CA LYS A 656 13.24 12.87 -7.94
C LYS A 656 14.29 13.33 -6.92
N ALA A 657 15.09 12.40 -6.39
CA ALA A 657 16.18 12.73 -5.48
C ALA A 657 17.26 13.59 -6.16
N LEU A 658 17.64 13.30 -7.41
CA LEU A 658 18.55 14.16 -8.19
C LEU A 658 17.97 15.57 -8.41
N VAL A 659 16.67 15.66 -8.70
CA VAL A 659 16.01 16.95 -8.96
C VAL A 659 15.91 17.79 -7.69
N ARG A 660 15.53 17.18 -6.54
CA ARG A 660 15.22 17.89 -5.29
C ARG A 660 16.42 18.09 -4.36
N ASN A 661 17.31 17.10 -4.28
CA ASN A 661 18.34 17.04 -3.24
C ASN A 661 19.74 17.40 -3.74
N VAL A 662 19.90 17.83 -4.99
CA VAL A 662 21.18 18.34 -5.50
C VAL A 662 21.12 19.88 -5.52
N PRO A 663 21.93 20.57 -4.70
CA PRO A 663 22.00 22.03 -4.65
C PRO A 663 22.33 22.65 -6.02
N GLU A 664 21.81 23.85 -6.30
CA GLU A 664 22.02 24.51 -7.60
C GLU A 664 23.50 24.80 -7.88
N ASP A 665 24.27 25.18 -6.86
CA ASP A 665 25.71 25.46 -6.95
C ASP A 665 26.57 24.18 -7.13
N ARG A 666 26.00 23.01 -6.84
CA ARG A 666 26.60 21.69 -7.02
C ARG A 666 26.14 20.99 -8.31
N ARG A 667 25.27 21.61 -9.09
CA ARG A 667 24.69 21.04 -10.31
C ARG A 667 25.56 21.35 -11.54
N THR A 668 26.59 20.54 -11.75
CA THR A 668 27.45 20.61 -12.95
C THR A 668 26.72 20.19 -14.23
N ASP A 669 27.27 20.51 -15.41
CA ASP A 669 26.69 20.10 -16.70
C ASP A 669 26.53 18.57 -16.80
N ASP A 670 27.49 17.81 -16.27
CA ASP A 670 27.43 16.34 -16.25
C ASP A 670 26.31 15.81 -15.34
N ILE A 671 26.03 16.48 -14.20
CA ILE A 671 24.86 16.17 -13.35
C ILE A 671 23.56 16.47 -14.10
N VAL A 672 23.51 17.58 -14.85
CA VAL A 672 22.33 17.93 -15.67
C VAL A 672 22.10 16.87 -16.75
N GLU A 673 23.16 16.38 -17.39
CA GLU A 673 23.08 15.31 -18.38
C GLU A 673 22.63 13.99 -17.73
N LEU A 674 23.20 13.61 -16.58
CA LEU A 674 22.79 12.43 -15.84
C LEU A 674 21.31 12.50 -15.42
N THR A 675 20.87 13.66 -14.95
CA THR A 675 19.47 13.91 -14.55
C THR A 675 18.54 13.82 -15.75
N ARG A 676 18.95 14.38 -16.90
CA ARG A 676 18.20 14.29 -18.16
C ARG A 676 18.10 12.83 -18.63
N TRP A 677 19.22 12.11 -18.66
CA TRP A 677 19.27 10.70 -19.04
C TRP A 677 18.32 9.86 -18.18
N LEU A 678 18.37 10.01 -16.86
CA LEU A 678 17.51 9.23 -15.97
C LEU A 678 16.03 9.61 -16.14
N GLY A 679 15.72 10.89 -16.32
CA GLY A 679 14.37 11.37 -16.59
C GLY A 679 13.81 10.82 -17.92
N GLU A 680 14.59 10.87 -19.00
CA GLU A 680 14.22 10.31 -20.31
C GLU A 680 14.01 8.80 -20.22
N LEU A 681 14.90 8.07 -19.54
CA LEU A 681 14.80 6.64 -19.33
C LEU A 681 13.51 6.23 -18.60
N VAL A 682 13.11 6.97 -17.57
CA VAL A 682 11.86 6.74 -16.85
C VAL A 682 10.65 7.06 -17.74
N ARG A 683 10.64 8.22 -18.43
CA ARG A 683 9.55 8.62 -19.34
C ARG A 683 9.34 7.66 -20.50
N ASP A 684 10.42 7.23 -21.15
CA ASP A 684 10.39 6.28 -22.26
C ASP A 684 9.87 4.91 -21.84
N THR A 685 10.15 4.50 -20.59
CA THR A 685 9.66 3.24 -20.05
C THR A 685 8.16 3.32 -19.74
N ASP A 686 7.75 4.31 -18.96
CA ASP A 686 6.36 4.57 -18.61
C ASP A 686 6.24 6.00 -18.02
N SER A 687 5.64 6.90 -18.78
CA SER A 687 5.50 8.30 -18.38
C SER A 687 4.56 8.51 -17.20
N SER A 688 3.67 7.55 -16.88
CA SER A 688 2.60 7.74 -15.90
C SER A 688 3.07 8.25 -14.52
N LEU A 689 4.21 7.78 -14.02
CA LEU A 689 4.75 8.21 -12.71
C LEU A 689 5.32 9.63 -12.73
N ILE A 690 5.91 10.04 -13.87
CA ILE A 690 6.43 11.40 -14.05
C ILE A 690 5.30 12.35 -14.38
N ASP A 691 4.39 11.97 -15.27
CA ASP A 691 3.21 12.76 -15.64
C ASP A 691 2.31 13.01 -14.42
N GLU A 692 2.09 12.00 -13.57
CA GLU A 692 1.37 12.17 -12.30
C GLU A 692 2.08 13.19 -11.41
N TRP A 693 3.40 13.07 -11.26
CA TRP A 693 4.19 13.99 -10.44
C TRP A 693 4.19 15.42 -10.99
N GLU A 694 4.43 15.61 -12.28
CA GLU A 694 4.43 16.91 -12.96
C GLU A 694 3.04 17.56 -12.93
N ARG A 695 1.98 16.77 -13.10
CA ARG A 695 0.61 17.25 -12.98
C ARG A 695 0.32 17.74 -11.56
N LEU A 696 0.78 17.03 -10.54
CA LEU A 696 0.65 17.48 -9.15
C LEU A 696 1.44 18.77 -8.89
N GLU A 697 2.66 18.89 -9.43
CA GLU A 697 3.44 20.13 -9.31
C GLU A 697 2.83 21.30 -10.08
N GLN A 698 2.27 21.07 -11.27
CA GLN A 698 1.58 22.09 -12.06
C GLN A 698 0.34 22.60 -11.33
N LEU A 699 -0.49 21.71 -10.80
CA LEU A 699 -1.66 22.07 -10.00
C LEU A 699 -1.27 22.92 -8.78
N SER A 700 -0.17 22.55 -8.09
CA SER A 700 0.38 23.33 -6.98
C SER A 700 0.83 24.74 -7.41
N LYS A 701 1.51 24.86 -8.56
CA LYS A 701 1.99 26.15 -9.09
C LYS A 701 0.88 27.05 -9.62
N GLU A 702 -0.17 26.49 -10.22
CA GLU A 702 -1.35 27.24 -10.67
C GLU A 702 -2.10 27.85 -9.48
N GLU A 703 -2.18 27.13 -8.35
CA GLU A 703 -2.77 27.63 -7.10
C GLU A 703 -1.94 28.74 -6.44
N GLU A 704 -0.61 28.63 -6.41
CA GLU A 704 0.27 29.71 -5.94
C GLU A 704 0.06 30.98 -6.78
N ALA A 705 -0.13 30.85 -8.09
CA ALA A 705 -0.41 31.98 -8.98
C ALA A 705 -1.79 32.60 -8.74
N ASP A 706 -2.83 31.79 -8.52
CA ASP A 706 -4.19 32.26 -8.24
C ASP A 706 -4.32 32.92 -6.85
N GLN A 707 -3.60 32.43 -5.84
CA GLN A 707 -3.55 33.05 -4.51
C GLN A 707 -2.80 34.39 -4.50
N VAL A 708 -1.79 34.55 -5.36
CA VAL A 708 -1.09 35.83 -5.56
C VAL A 708 -1.93 36.81 -6.39
N GLY A 709 -2.77 36.31 -7.31
CA GLY A 709 -3.71 37.13 -8.08
C GLY A 709 -4.95 37.61 -7.31
N ALA A 710 -5.30 36.94 -6.21
CA ALA A 710 -6.45 37.26 -5.37
C ALA A 710 -6.14 38.13 -4.13
N ARG A 711 -4.88 38.54 -3.92
CA ARG A 711 -4.44 39.41 -2.82
C ARG A 711 -4.27 40.88 -3.21
#